data_AF-A0A2M7MIC8-F1
#
_entry.id   AF-A0A2M7MIC8-F1
#
_cell.length_a   1.000
_cell.length_b   1.000
_cell.length_c   1.000
_cell.angle_alpha   90.00
_cell.angle_beta   90.00
_cell.angle_gamma   90.00
#
_symmetry.space_group_name_H-M   'P 1'
#
loop_
_entity.id
_entity.type
_entity.pdbx_description
1 polymer ?
#
loop_
_entity_poly.entity_id
_entity_poly.type
_entity_poly.pdbx_seq_one_letter_code
_entity_poly.pdbx_strand_id
1 'polypeptide(L)'
;MKREFMYKKILYLIIVFITFGLNAQSFRTESIDGVNSFNDSNEKLATTNGSQLYGFVTWDKDYLYIAYSGNSPNGLVTDDNRVFHIYVDTDPQKTATSGTGTTASDAWAWNPTLPFSANYHYAFKTFDASNVTEYRKVFNGAIWTDASFSTQNYKNYNSGYWELKIKLSDLGSPQQINLLSYVEEDWLDGNLNGGIPSTLFTNTTTQGAISFNNHFLNYYLNDQVNPNAAFNLDNYQWQIRLEVSASTLSDSSAIAGMALNGTDNYDSGVDLPKPPSAPSNYLSIYFPHDAWSSLGPKYARNFKLYKSLDSTTSSWDVSIASDLVSQTLTVSASSFDFVPSNYAISFYDIAKDSTHNLRTSNYQFSSGSSSATYYFRLIIGNSLSSPNISANVTSLSYGTLKTNKDSIQNVVLTNIGDSALVVSNIISTHSFYTFTGGTAYTITKNNSVTIPVKFSPKAAGLFEGKLLVLCNDPDTDTLEVALSGTGVTLLPIISVSSSTLNFGSIKVAYDSSLTFKIFNTGDTTLTVSAITSSSGNFTVNTSVPFSINVKDSASVSTTFTPDEVKSYNDSLLITNTDATNNPFKIYLTGSGIESVLQKDFSAGWNLISIPVQPTDQNTSAVIGDDVANFFFYEYKNAVYQTAITVERNKGYWLGIETNTTVDVTGKPKIVDDTLSVSAGWNLVGSPFLKKYPKSAVQYSKNGVTVSADSAVTLGWIQNSFYNFNVTSRTYESADTLSLWNGYWLAALTDGVKSLYLKNNQSGSLPKKEATKDNGTNFWAVSISASLNGMNDNLLSFGQSDLATDKFDAKYDYVKPPISPVASVETYFENTDWSSYFSKFASDIKKSSSNKDAQWSFNVAALQNGMMTLDWKNILTQIPAEVQKQFAVISLSTTDIPDFQPVDMLKQFSLALQVEKDKTYKFNINASITDVRDEGLLPKEFGLDQNYPNPFNPVTSIKYSVAFTQHVQLKIYDLLGNEIAVLVHETKSPGTYTVEFSSAKLASGTYYYRLQAGEFIQTRKMIVLK
;
A
#
# COMPACT_ATOMS: atom_id res chain seq x y z
N MET A 1 -5.03 18.27 15.21
CA MET A 1 -5.03 19.15 14.02
C MET A 1 -3.64 19.79 13.95
N LYS A 2 -2.70 19.50 13.04
CA LYS A 2 -2.77 19.05 11.65
C LYS A 2 -3.84 19.78 10.85
N ARG A 3 -3.36 20.55 9.86
CA ARG A 3 -3.92 20.64 8.50
C ARG A 3 -5.40 21.05 8.46
N GLU A 4 -5.71 22.30 8.14
CA GLU A 4 -5.81 22.72 6.73
C GLU A 4 -6.03 21.53 5.81
N PHE A 5 -7.30 21.18 5.55
CA PHE A 5 -7.80 20.67 4.28
C PHE A 5 -9.28 20.31 4.46
N MET A 6 -10.15 20.89 3.63
CA MET A 6 -11.12 20.18 2.79
C MET A 6 -12.22 21.15 2.28
N TYR A 7 -12.25 21.49 0.98
CA TYR A 7 -12.78 20.72 -0.16
C TYR A 7 -14.24 21.06 -0.49
N LYS A 8 -14.49 21.56 -1.72
CA LYS A 8 -15.61 21.22 -2.65
C LYS A 8 -15.55 22.17 -3.86
N LYS A 9 -15.15 21.76 -5.08
CA LYS A 9 -15.81 20.91 -6.10
C LYS A 9 -17.24 21.31 -6.47
N ILE A 10 -17.40 21.91 -7.67
CA ILE A 10 -18.52 21.75 -8.64
C ILE A 10 -17.86 22.02 -10.03
N LEU A 11 -17.56 21.07 -10.92
CA LEU A 11 -18.34 20.07 -11.68
C LEU A 11 -19.06 20.64 -12.93
N TYR A 12 -18.45 20.33 -14.10
CA TYR A 12 -19.05 20.09 -15.44
C TYR A 12 -19.74 21.21 -16.21
N LEU A 13 -19.22 21.51 -17.42
CA LEU A 13 -20.06 21.46 -18.63
C LEU A 13 -19.24 21.09 -19.88
N ILE A 14 -19.71 20.04 -20.54
CA ILE A 14 -19.32 19.54 -21.87
C ILE A 14 -19.91 20.51 -22.92
N ILE A 15 -19.37 20.50 -24.15
CA ILE A 15 -20.07 20.45 -25.45
C ILE A 15 -19.32 21.28 -26.53
N VAL A 16 -19.20 20.63 -27.70
CA VAL A 16 -18.97 21.14 -29.07
C VAL A 16 -17.53 21.07 -29.60
N PHE A 17 -17.25 19.92 -30.24
CA PHE A 17 -16.41 19.86 -31.42
C PHE A 17 -17.02 20.74 -32.53
N ILE A 18 -16.45 21.92 -32.75
CA ILE A 18 -16.37 22.53 -34.08
C ILE A 18 -14.89 22.79 -34.34
N THR A 19 -14.43 22.15 -35.40
CA THR A 19 -13.12 22.20 -36.05
C THR A 19 -12.57 23.63 -36.17
N PHE A 20 -11.85 24.08 -35.15
CA PHE A 20 -10.68 24.93 -35.33
C PHE A 20 -9.47 24.01 -35.29
N GLY A 21 -8.66 24.03 -36.34
CA GLY A 21 -7.37 23.35 -36.36
C GLY A 21 -6.46 23.95 -35.29
N LEU A 22 -6.57 23.44 -34.06
CA LEU A 22 -5.50 23.51 -33.09
C LEU A 22 -4.36 22.68 -33.68
N ASN A 23 -3.32 23.33 -34.19
CA ASN A 23 -2.02 22.68 -34.34
C ASN A 23 -1.53 22.33 -32.94
N ALA A 24 -2.04 21.23 -32.38
CA ALA A 24 -1.59 20.68 -31.11
C ALA A 24 -0.10 20.38 -31.24
N GLN A 25 0.72 20.90 -30.33
CA GLN A 25 2.12 20.51 -30.22
C GLN A 25 2.19 19.01 -29.91
N SER A 26 2.69 18.21 -30.86
CA SER A 26 3.01 16.81 -30.60
C SER A 26 4.52 16.65 -30.44
N PHE A 27 4.95 16.29 -29.23
CA PHE A 27 6.31 15.82 -28.95
C PHE A 27 6.28 14.29 -28.78
N ARG A 28 7.37 13.61 -29.13
CA ARG A 28 7.52 12.16 -28.98
C ARG A 28 8.42 11.91 -27.76
N THR A 29 7.94 11.13 -26.78
CA THR A 29 8.74 10.72 -25.61
C THR A 29 9.42 9.39 -25.90
N GLU A 30 10.74 9.38 -25.87
CA GLU A 30 11.55 8.21 -26.17
C GLU A 30 12.31 7.72 -24.92
N SER A 31 12.39 6.41 -24.74
CA SER A 31 13.24 5.76 -23.75
C SER A 31 14.33 5.02 -24.50
N ILE A 32 15.59 5.41 -24.30
CA ILE A 32 16.76 4.83 -24.96
C ILE A 32 17.52 3.95 -23.95
N ASP A 33 18.10 2.84 -24.40
CA ASP A 33 18.73 1.80 -23.57
C ASP A 33 20.14 2.14 -23.05
N GLY A 34 20.71 3.24 -23.54
CA GLY A 34 21.96 3.83 -23.06
C GLY A 34 23.22 3.06 -23.46
N VAL A 35 23.14 2.25 -24.51
CA VAL A 35 24.30 1.57 -25.11
C VAL A 35 24.65 2.30 -26.39
N ASN A 36 25.87 2.85 -26.51
CA ASN A 36 26.32 3.51 -27.76
C ASN A 36 26.56 2.47 -28.89
N SER A 37 25.47 1.89 -29.37
CA SER A 37 25.43 0.87 -30.41
C SER A 37 24.61 1.31 -31.62
N PHE A 38 23.76 2.34 -31.48
CA PHE A 38 22.87 2.87 -32.51
C PHE A 38 21.96 1.80 -33.17
N ASN A 39 21.78 0.68 -32.49
CA ASN A 39 21.13 -0.53 -33.02
C ASN A 39 19.68 -0.68 -32.55
N ASP A 40 19.23 0.10 -31.57
CA ASP A 40 17.82 0.15 -31.22
C ASP A 40 17.04 1.00 -32.24
N SER A 41 15.89 0.49 -32.65
CA SER A 41 14.90 1.17 -33.47
C SER A 41 14.45 2.53 -32.91
N ASN A 42 14.57 2.76 -31.60
CA ASN A 42 14.26 4.06 -30.96
C ASN A 42 15.43 5.05 -30.96
N GLU A 43 16.67 4.56 -31.14
CA GLU A 43 17.87 5.40 -31.26
C GLU A 43 18.08 5.93 -32.67
N LYS A 44 17.58 5.22 -33.70
CA LYS A 44 17.67 5.63 -35.11
C LYS A 44 16.41 6.39 -35.54
N LEU A 45 16.57 7.69 -35.75
CA LEU A 45 15.51 8.60 -36.15
C LEU A 45 15.61 8.93 -37.65
N ALA A 46 14.50 8.76 -38.36
CA ALA A 46 14.39 9.28 -39.72
C ALA A 46 14.47 10.81 -39.70
N THR A 47 15.08 11.41 -40.71
CA THR A 47 15.06 12.86 -40.94
C THR A 47 13.95 13.24 -41.92
N THR A 48 13.87 14.52 -42.28
CA THR A 48 12.80 15.08 -43.13
C THR A 48 12.62 14.34 -44.44
N ASN A 49 11.34 14.12 -44.77
CA ASN A 49 10.91 13.18 -45.80
C ASN A 49 11.52 13.55 -47.17
N GLY A 50 12.32 12.64 -47.74
CA GLY A 50 13.04 12.85 -49.01
C GLY A 50 14.57 12.92 -48.89
N SER A 51 15.13 12.95 -47.68
CA SER A 51 16.58 12.83 -47.43
C SER A 51 16.98 11.37 -47.13
N GLN A 52 18.13 10.90 -47.62
CA GLN A 52 18.72 9.58 -47.25
C GLN A 52 19.51 9.67 -45.92
N LEU A 53 19.08 10.55 -45.03
CA LEU A 53 19.78 10.92 -43.82
C LEU A 53 19.07 10.29 -42.61
N TYR A 54 19.86 9.89 -41.62
CA TYR A 54 19.38 9.32 -40.36
C TYR A 54 20.09 10.03 -39.22
N GLY A 55 19.32 10.51 -38.25
CA GLY A 55 19.86 11.03 -37.00
C GLY A 55 19.79 9.97 -35.91
N PHE A 56 20.71 10.03 -34.96
CA PHE A 56 20.75 9.12 -33.83
C PHE A 56 20.96 9.88 -32.54
N VAL A 57 20.34 9.41 -31.46
CA VAL A 57 20.52 9.97 -30.12
C VAL A 57 20.63 8.83 -29.12
N THR A 58 21.63 8.85 -28.25
CA THR A 58 21.80 7.93 -27.12
C THR A 58 22.58 8.60 -25.99
N TRP A 59 22.66 7.99 -24.80
CA TRP A 59 23.34 8.60 -23.65
C TRP A 59 23.90 7.53 -22.69
N ASP A 60 25.01 7.85 -22.03
CA ASP A 60 25.53 7.07 -20.90
C ASP A 60 25.60 7.96 -19.66
N LYS A 61 26.07 7.40 -18.54
CA LYS A 61 26.17 8.11 -17.25
C LYS A 61 26.87 9.47 -17.33
N ASP A 62 27.77 9.67 -18.28
CA ASP A 62 28.62 10.86 -18.38
C ASP A 62 28.27 11.74 -19.60
N TYR A 63 27.74 11.17 -20.69
CA TYR A 63 27.61 11.86 -21.98
C TYR A 63 26.29 11.62 -22.71
N LEU A 64 25.83 12.66 -23.42
CA LEU A 64 24.82 12.62 -24.46
C LEU A 64 25.51 12.55 -25.84
N TYR A 65 25.09 11.58 -26.66
CA TYR A 65 25.61 11.35 -28.00
C TYR A 65 24.53 11.65 -29.04
N ILE A 66 24.89 12.42 -30.07
CA ILE A 66 24.03 12.73 -31.21
C ILE A 66 24.81 12.46 -32.49
N ALA A 67 24.26 11.66 -33.41
CA ALA A 67 24.96 11.34 -34.64
C ALA A 67 24.08 11.53 -35.89
N TYR A 68 24.72 11.71 -37.05
CA TYR A 68 24.07 11.73 -38.35
C TYR A 68 24.82 10.84 -39.34
N SER A 69 24.07 10.00 -40.05
CA SER A 69 24.58 9.11 -41.10
C SER A 69 23.77 9.24 -42.38
N GLY A 70 24.38 8.88 -43.51
CA GLY A 70 23.73 8.82 -44.81
C GLY A 70 24.06 9.99 -45.73
N ASN A 71 23.23 10.17 -46.76
CA ASN A 71 23.49 11.14 -47.83
C ASN A 71 22.58 12.36 -47.70
N SER A 72 23.22 13.52 -47.79
CA SER A 72 22.55 14.75 -48.16
C SER A 72 22.57 14.93 -49.69
N PRO A 73 21.74 15.80 -50.26
CA PRO A 73 21.72 16.11 -51.69
C PRO A 73 23.08 16.40 -52.35
N ASN A 74 24.07 16.95 -51.64
CA ASN A 74 25.40 17.24 -52.19
C ASN A 74 26.50 16.23 -51.78
N GLY A 75 26.17 15.07 -51.20
CA GLY A 75 27.16 14.03 -50.85
C GLY A 75 26.90 13.35 -49.51
N LEU A 76 27.85 12.55 -49.04
CA LEU A 76 27.75 11.90 -47.73
C LEU A 76 27.76 12.99 -46.65
N VAL A 77 27.02 12.79 -45.56
CA VAL A 77 27.04 13.72 -44.43
C VAL A 77 28.44 13.78 -43.78
N THR A 78 29.25 12.74 -43.97
CA THR A 78 30.66 12.67 -43.58
C THR A 78 31.58 13.51 -44.45
N ASP A 79 31.12 13.98 -45.60
CA ASP A 79 31.88 14.87 -46.47
C ASP A 79 31.88 16.31 -45.91
N ASP A 80 32.71 17.15 -46.50
CA ASP A 80 33.08 18.44 -45.92
C ASP A 80 32.08 19.55 -46.25
N ASN A 81 32.21 20.68 -45.56
CA ASN A 81 31.32 21.85 -45.61
C ASN A 81 29.92 21.70 -45.00
N ARG A 82 29.62 20.63 -44.25
CA ARG A 82 28.33 20.51 -43.54
C ARG A 82 28.32 21.30 -42.24
N VAL A 83 27.19 21.94 -41.94
CA VAL A 83 26.97 22.66 -40.67
C VAL A 83 25.88 21.95 -39.87
N PHE A 84 26.18 21.63 -38.61
CA PHE A 84 25.26 20.94 -37.71
C PHE A 84 24.79 21.91 -36.63
N HIS A 85 23.48 21.91 -36.37
CA HIS A 85 22.85 22.70 -35.32
C HIS A 85 22.13 21.77 -34.35
N ILE A 86 22.36 21.95 -33.06
CA ILE A 86 21.74 21.17 -31.98
C ILE A 86 21.23 22.14 -30.91
N TYR A 87 19.92 22.12 -30.68
CA TYR A 87 19.25 22.91 -29.66
C TYR A 87 18.79 22.00 -28.52
N VAL A 88 19.17 22.34 -27.30
CA VAL A 88 18.87 21.58 -26.08
C VAL A 88 18.18 22.50 -25.09
N ASP A 89 17.01 22.07 -24.63
CA ASP A 89 16.30 22.65 -23.50
C ASP A 89 16.35 21.65 -22.33
N THR A 90 17.04 22.06 -21.26
CA THR A 90 17.33 21.28 -20.07
C THR A 90 16.33 21.55 -18.95
N ASP A 91 15.40 22.50 -19.14
CA ASP A 91 14.30 22.80 -18.21
C ASP A 91 12.92 22.82 -18.90
N PRO A 92 12.52 21.70 -19.54
CA PRO A 92 11.39 21.67 -20.46
C PRO A 92 10.05 22.05 -19.79
N GLN A 93 9.45 23.16 -20.26
CA GLN A 93 8.14 23.63 -19.82
C GLN A 93 7.01 22.71 -20.33
N LYS A 94 5.99 22.45 -19.49
CA LYS A 94 4.90 21.49 -19.80
C LYS A 94 4.03 21.83 -21.01
N THR A 95 3.99 23.10 -21.43
CA THR A 95 3.27 23.58 -22.62
C THR A 95 4.09 24.71 -23.26
N ALA A 96 4.97 24.38 -24.21
CA ALA A 96 5.76 25.38 -24.92
C ALA A 96 4.86 26.14 -25.91
N THR A 97 5.05 27.44 -26.12
CA THR A 97 4.17 28.22 -27.02
C THR A 97 4.96 29.11 -27.99
N SER A 98 6.10 28.60 -28.48
CA SER A 98 7.17 29.28 -29.26
C SER A 98 8.25 29.92 -28.38
N GLY A 99 9.52 29.75 -28.77
CA GLY A 99 10.72 30.27 -28.10
C GLY A 99 11.77 30.74 -29.10
N THR A 100 12.81 31.43 -28.63
CA THR A 100 13.92 31.93 -29.46
C THR A 100 15.16 31.06 -29.26
N GLY A 101 15.82 30.66 -30.35
CA GLY A 101 17.02 29.82 -30.28
C GLY A 101 18.29 30.55 -29.86
N THR A 102 18.45 31.82 -30.23
CA THR A 102 19.55 32.72 -29.83
C THR A 102 19.07 34.17 -29.86
N THR A 103 19.79 35.18 -29.36
CA THR A 103 19.33 36.60 -29.48
C THR A 103 20.44 37.60 -29.86
N ALA A 104 21.68 37.14 -30.01
CA ALA A 104 22.84 38.01 -30.22
C ALA A 104 23.33 38.01 -31.68
N SER A 105 23.68 39.18 -32.20
CA SER A 105 24.12 39.45 -33.58
C SER A 105 25.55 38.96 -33.86
N ASP A 106 25.77 37.67 -33.76
CA ASP A 106 27.03 37.03 -34.16
C ASP A 106 26.87 36.34 -35.51
N ALA A 107 27.96 36.14 -36.25
CA ALA A 107 27.91 35.61 -37.62
C ALA A 107 27.22 34.22 -37.66
N TRP A 108 27.38 33.42 -36.61
CA TRP A 108 26.80 32.08 -36.44
C TRP A 108 25.33 32.08 -35.99
N ALA A 109 24.78 33.25 -35.68
CA ALA A 109 23.47 33.42 -35.10
C ALA A 109 22.41 33.59 -36.18
N TRP A 110 21.99 32.47 -36.75
CA TRP A 110 20.65 32.43 -37.32
C TRP A 110 19.66 32.37 -36.17
N ASN A 111 18.63 33.20 -36.20
CA ASN A 111 17.71 33.37 -35.08
C ASN A 111 16.31 32.81 -35.39
N PRO A 112 16.18 31.47 -35.50
CA PRO A 112 14.91 30.86 -35.85
C PRO A 112 13.93 30.90 -34.67
N THR A 113 12.64 30.94 -35.00
CA THR A 113 11.57 30.72 -34.00
C THR A 113 11.47 29.22 -33.75
N LEU A 114 11.91 28.79 -32.56
CA LEU A 114 11.91 27.40 -32.13
C LEU A 114 10.57 27.01 -31.48
N PRO A 115 10.22 25.71 -31.47
CA PRO A 115 9.01 25.23 -30.78
C PRO A 115 9.14 25.26 -29.24
N PHE A 116 10.36 25.37 -28.71
CA PHE A 116 10.71 25.53 -27.29
C PHE A 116 11.85 26.56 -27.13
N SER A 117 12.08 27.05 -25.90
CA SER A 117 13.20 27.97 -25.61
C SER A 117 14.45 27.16 -25.27
N ALA A 118 15.41 27.07 -26.18
CA ALA A 118 16.64 26.33 -25.93
C ALA A 118 17.52 27.06 -24.90
N ASN A 119 17.97 26.35 -23.85
CA ASN A 119 18.99 26.89 -22.93
C ASN A 119 20.38 26.82 -23.57
N TYR A 120 20.62 25.83 -24.44
CA TYR A 120 21.88 25.63 -25.13
C TYR A 120 21.71 25.43 -26.63
N HIS A 121 22.61 26.02 -27.41
CA HIS A 121 22.73 25.78 -28.85
C HIS A 121 24.19 25.44 -29.19
N TYR A 122 24.40 24.23 -29.68
CA TYR A 122 25.68 23.74 -30.18
C TYR A 122 25.68 23.79 -31.71
N ALA A 123 26.73 24.37 -32.28
CA ALA A 123 26.91 24.42 -33.72
C ALA A 123 28.35 24.05 -34.10
N PHE A 124 28.50 23.26 -35.17
CA PHE A 124 29.82 22.99 -35.74
C PHE A 124 29.80 22.81 -37.27
N LYS A 125 30.91 23.18 -37.92
CA LYS A 125 31.11 23.05 -39.38
C LYS A 125 32.35 22.21 -39.73
N THR A 126 32.23 21.36 -40.75
CA THR A 126 33.27 20.40 -41.20
C THR A 126 34.06 20.92 -42.42
N PHE A 127 35.38 20.62 -42.54
CA PHE A 127 36.28 21.02 -43.65
C PHE A 127 37.40 19.95 -43.90
N ASP A 128 37.92 19.76 -45.13
CA ASP A 128 38.95 18.76 -45.54
C ASP A 128 40.24 19.40 -46.10
N ALA A 129 41.47 18.86 -46.02
CA ALA A 129 41.94 17.48 -45.83
C ALA A 129 43.13 17.37 -44.86
N SER A 130 43.25 16.22 -44.19
CA SER A 130 44.39 15.78 -43.35
C SER A 130 44.41 16.26 -41.89
N ASN A 131 43.43 15.80 -41.10
CA ASN A 131 43.29 15.98 -39.64
C ASN A 131 42.84 17.36 -39.15
N VAL A 132 41.54 17.39 -38.79
CA VAL A 132 40.92 18.14 -37.70
C VAL A 132 41.04 19.67 -37.80
N THR A 133 40.12 20.32 -38.53
CA THR A 133 39.69 21.66 -38.12
C THR A 133 38.18 21.81 -38.30
N GLU A 134 37.46 21.60 -37.20
CA GLU A 134 36.05 21.95 -37.10
C GLU A 134 35.92 23.24 -36.30
N TYR A 135 35.10 24.17 -36.76
CA TYR A 135 34.72 25.31 -35.95
C TYR A 135 33.56 24.90 -35.05
N ARG A 136 33.72 25.03 -33.73
CA ARG A 136 32.74 24.62 -32.72
C ARG A 136 32.35 25.82 -31.88
N LYS A 137 31.06 26.09 -31.81
CA LYS A 137 30.48 27.18 -31.03
C LYS A 137 29.39 26.65 -30.12
N VAL A 138 29.31 27.19 -28.91
CA VAL A 138 28.19 26.95 -28.00
C VAL A 138 27.63 28.28 -27.52
N PHE A 139 26.32 28.42 -27.61
CA PHE A 139 25.54 29.45 -26.96
C PHE A 139 24.89 28.85 -25.72
N ASN A 140 25.07 29.47 -24.57
CA ASN A 140 24.55 28.99 -23.28
C ASN A 140 23.37 29.82 -22.77
N GLY A 141 22.58 30.40 -23.69
CA GLY A 141 21.45 31.26 -23.36
C GLY A 141 21.80 32.74 -23.22
N ALA A 142 23.09 33.10 -23.14
CA ALA A 142 23.53 34.50 -22.98
C ALA A 142 24.58 34.95 -24.01
N ILE A 143 25.65 34.18 -24.23
CA ILE A 143 26.75 34.55 -25.13
C ILE A 143 27.23 33.36 -25.96
N TRP A 144 27.80 33.64 -27.13
CA TRP A 144 28.51 32.66 -27.94
C TRP A 144 29.95 32.49 -27.45
N THR A 145 30.40 31.25 -27.30
CA THR A 145 31.77 30.91 -26.89
C THR A 145 32.34 29.81 -27.79
N ASP A 146 33.67 29.81 -27.97
CA ASP A 146 34.37 28.70 -28.62
C ASP A 146 34.30 27.47 -27.70
N ALA A 147 33.79 26.36 -28.21
CA ALA A 147 33.29 25.27 -27.36
C ALA A 147 34.22 24.05 -27.36
N SER A 148 34.35 23.41 -26.19
CA SER A 148 35.23 22.27 -25.90
C SER A 148 34.58 20.87 -26.10
N PHE A 149 33.39 20.79 -26.69
CA PHE A 149 32.71 19.51 -26.93
C PHE A 149 33.44 18.69 -28.01
N SER A 150 33.31 17.36 -27.93
CA SER A 150 33.99 16.45 -28.85
C SER A 150 33.04 16.06 -29.98
N THR A 151 33.56 16.06 -31.20
CA THR A 151 32.89 15.53 -32.38
C THR A 151 33.85 14.61 -33.11
N GLN A 152 33.31 13.63 -33.84
CA GLN A 152 34.11 12.64 -34.54
C GLN A 152 33.47 12.27 -35.88
N ASN A 153 34.28 12.28 -36.94
CA ASN A 153 33.89 11.84 -38.28
C ASN A 153 34.34 10.40 -38.51
N TYR A 154 33.40 9.51 -38.80
CA TYR A 154 33.71 8.14 -39.17
C TYR A 154 33.45 7.95 -40.67
N LYS A 155 34.44 8.28 -41.51
CA LYS A 155 34.36 8.13 -42.98
C LYS A 155 34.50 6.65 -43.39
N ASN A 156 33.38 5.92 -43.55
CA ASN A 156 33.32 4.60 -44.18
C ASN A 156 32.26 4.60 -45.32
N TYR A 157 32.61 4.13 -46.52
CA TYR A 157 31.72 4.14 -47.68
C TYR A 157 30.42 3.36 -47.37
N ASN A 158 29.26 4.02 -47.56
CA ASN A 158 27.89 3.53 -47.33
C ASN A 158 27.41 3.33 -45.87
N SER A 159 28.21 3.63 -44.84
CA SER A 159 27.77 3.56 -43.42
C SER A 159 28.36 4.65 -42.51
N GLY A 160 29.14 5.56 -43.07
CA GLY A 160 29.80 6.61 -42.32
C GLY A 160 28.82 7.54 -41.60
N TYR A 161 29.26 8.04 -40.45
CA TYR A 161 28.47 8.97 -39.64
C TYR A 161 29.36 9.98 -38.93
N TRP A 162 28.77 11.13 -38.62
CA TRP A 162 29.31 12.11 -37.68
C TRP A 162 28.68 11.93 -36.32
N GLU A 163 29.48 11.97 -35.26
CA GLU A 163 29.03 11.91 -33.87
C GLU A 163 29.43 13.19 -33.11
N LEU A 164 28.52 13.69 -32.30
CA LEU A 164 28.72 14.74 -31.30
C LEU A 164 28.54 14.13 -29.91
N LYS A 165 29.49 14.43 -29.03
CA LYS A 165 29.53 13.99 -27.63
C LYS A 165 29.53 15.19 -26.68
N ILE A 166 28.45 15.33 -25.91
CA ILE A 166 28.24 16.42 -24.94
C ILE A 166 28.26 15.82 -23.53
N LYS A 167 29.06 16.38 -22.61
CA LYS A 167 29.01 15.96 -21.21
C LYS A 167 27.68 16.38 -20.59
N LEU A 168 27.00 15.45 -19.91
CA LEU A 168 25.75 15.77 -19.22
C LEU A 168 25.97 16.79 -18.10
N SER A 169 27.14 16.81 -17.47
CA SER A 169 27.52 17.83 -16.49
C SER A 169 27.48 19.25 -17.05
N ASP A 170 27.84 19.43 -18.32
CA ASP A 170 27.92 20.75 -18.95
C ASP A 170 26.54 21.31 -19.28
N LEU A 171 25.52 20.43 -19.33
CA LEU A 171 24.10 20.74 -19.45
C LEU A 171 23.41 20.93 -18.08
N GLY A 172 24.16 20.84 -16.97
CA GLY A 172 23.60 20.91 -15.61
C GLY A 172 23.09 19.57 -15.07
N SER A 173 23.47 18.44 -15.66
CA SER A 173 23.02 17.08 -15.33
C SER A 173 21.49 16.92 -15.33
N PRO A 174 20.80 17.31 -16.42
CA PRO A 174 19.35 17.30 -16.47
C PRO A 174 18.81 15.86 -16.44
N GLN A 175 17.71 15.64 -15.72
CA GLN A 175 17.01 14.35 -15.72
C GLN A 175 16.06 14.19 -16.91
N GLN A 176 15.75 15.30 -17.58
CA GLN A 176 14.90 15.34 -18.76
C GLN A 176 15.35 16.46 -19.70
N ILE A 177 15.35 16.22 -21.00
CA ILE A 177 15.71 17.23 -22.01
C ILE A 177 14.71 17.26 -23.17
N ASN A 178 14.54 18.44 -23.76
CA ASN A 178 14.00 18.62 -25.11
C ASN A 178 15.17 18.79 -26.10
N LEU A 179 15.09 18.09 -27.22
CA LEU A 179 16.14 18.09 -28.24
C LEU A 179 15.57 18.31 -29.63
N LEU A 180 16.26 19.14 -30.41
CA LEU A 180 16.04 19.34 -31.83
C LEU A 180 17.40 19.55 -32.50
N SER A 181 17.60 18.93 -33.66
CA SER A 181 18.84 19.10 -34.41
C SER A 181 18.61 19.03 -35.91
N TYR A 182 19.46 19.70 -36.68
CA TYR A 182 19.45 19.63 -38.14
C TYR A 182 20.81 19.92 -38.78
N VAL A 183 20.91 19.64 -40.09
CA VAL A 183 22.11 19.80 -40.92
C VAL A 183 21.85 20.72 -42.11
N GLU A 184 22.83 21.60 -42.40
CA GLU A 184 22.88 22.51 -43.56
C GLU A 184 24.09 22.20 -44.46
N GLU A 185 23.97 22.50 -45.76
CA GLU A 185 24.99 22.19 -46.78
C GLU A 185 26.13 23.19 -46.90
N ASP A 186 25.84 24.47 -46.66
CA ASP A 186 26.84 25.53 -46.61
C ASP A 186 26.26 26.77 -45.91
N TRP A 187 27.14 27.56 -45.30
CA TRP A 187 26.80 28.61 -44.33
C TRP A 187 26.16 29.87 -44.95
N LEU A 188 26.35 30.08 -46.26
CA LEU A 188 25.79 31.17 -47.04
C LEU A 188 25.15 30.58 -48.29
N ASP A 189 23.83 30.65 -48.39
CA ASP A 189 23.00 30.20 -49.52
C ASP A 189 22.77 28.67 -49.64
N GLY A 190 22.94 27.92 -48.55
CA GLY A 190 22.76 26.45 -48.50
C GLY A 190 21.31 25.98 -48.29
N ASN A 191 20.96 24.83 -48.87
CA ASN A 191 19.64 24.19 -48.68
C ASN A 191 19.59 23.40 -47.36
N LEU A 192 18.44 23.43 -46.67
CA LEU A 192 18.15 22.62 -45.47
C LEU A 192 17.86 21.16 -45.86
N ASN A 193 18.65 20.21 -45.34
CA ASN A 193 18.64 18.86 -45.91
C ASN A 193 18.30 17.72 -44.95
N GLY A 194 18.09 17.99 -43.67
CA GLY A 194 17.51 17.01 -42.75
C GLY A 194 17.66 17.39 -41.29
N GLY A 195 16.67 17.04 -40.48
CA GLY A 195 16.72 17.22 -39.03
C GLY A 195 15.88 16.20 -38.29
N ILE A 196 16.13 16.11 -36.98
CA ILE A 196 15.44 15.26 -36.04
C ILE A 196 14.58 16.11 -35.09
N PRO A 197 13.28 15.80 -34.95
CA PRO A 197 12.56 14.66 -35.55
C PRO A 197 12.24 14.88 -37.05
N SER A 198 11.92 13.82 -37.81
CA SER A 198 11.67 13.89 -39.27
C SER A 198 10.67 14.97 -39.71
N THR A 199 9.69 15.30 -38.89
CA THR A 199 8.66 16.30 -39.21
C THR A 199 9.11 17.76 -39.02
N LEU A 200 10.34 18.01 -38.59
CA LEU A 200 10.82 19.29 -38.06
C LEU A 200 10.53 20.55 -38.93
N PHE A 201 10.53 20.44 -40.25
CA PHE A 201 10.39 21.60 -41.15
C PHE A 201 9.01 21.68 -41.81
N THR A 202 8.45 22.90 -41.96
CA THR A 202 7.18 23.12 -42.68
C THR A 202 7.34 23.58 -44.14
N ASN A 203 8.52 24.08 -44.56
CA ASN A 203 8.83 24.46 -45.95
C ASN A 203 10.35 24.35 -46.18
N THR A 204 10.79 23.66 -47.24
CA THR A 204 12.18 23.16 -47.39
C THR A 204 12.96 23.72 -48.59
N THR A 205 12.64 24.91 -49.13
CA THR A 205 13.24 25.31 -50.42
C THR A 205 13.95 26.67 -50.53
N THR A 206 14.13 27.47 -49.47
CA THR A 206 15.10 28.60 -49.50
C THR A 206 15.43 29.14 -48.10
N GLN A 207 16.73 29.32 -47.80
CA GLN A 207 17.25 29.87 -46.54
C GLN A 207 16.89 31.36 -46.44
N GLY A 208 16.04 31.72 -45.47
CA GLY A 208 15.61 33.12 -45.26
C GLY A 208 14.51 33.30 -44.21
N ALA A 209 13.70 32.27 -43.95
CA ALA A 209 12.72 32.24 -42.87
C ALA A 209 12.43 30.78 -42.45
N ILE A 210 13.40 30.07 -41.86
CA ILE A 210 13.22 28.71 -41.34
C ILE A 210 12.09 28.73 -40.30
N SER A 211 10.95 28.18 -40.70
CA SER A 211 9.81 27.99 -39.82
C SER A 211 9.82 26.54 -39.37
N PHE A 212 10.14 26.33 -38.08
CA PHE A 212 10.03 25.00 -37.47
C PHE A 212 8.57 24.69 -37.20
N ASN A 213 8.20 23.43 -37.42
CA ASN A 213 6.91 22.97 -36.94
C ASN A 213 6.96 22.80 -35.41
N ASN A 214 5.83 22.44 -34.83
CA ASN A 214 5.67 22.36 -33.39
C ASN A 214 6.18 21.02 -32.78
N HIS A 215 7.08 20.28 -33.46
CA HIS A 215 7.51 18.93 -33.06
C HIS A 215 9.00 18.89 -32.66
N PHE A 216 9.28 18.22 -31.53
CA PHE A 216 10.63 18.01 -30.97
C PHE A 216 10.71 16.70 -30.18
N LEU A 217 11.91 16.28 -29.80
CA LEU A 217 12.17 15.06 -29.05
C LEU A 217 12.26 15.36 -27.55
N ASN A 218 11.71 14.49 -26.71
CA ASN A 218 11.78 14.60 -25.26
C ASN A 218 12.34 13.30 -24.64
N TYR A 219 13.42 13.39 -23.86
CA TYR A 219 14.14 12.24 -23.29
C TYR A 219 14.23 12.30 -21.77
N TYR A 220 14.15 11.14 -21.11
CA TYR A 220 14.44 10.95 -19.69
C TYR A 220 15.79 10.22 -19.50
N LEU A 221 16.71 10.79 -18.72
CA LEU A 221 18.08 10.30 -18.56
C LEU A 221 18.25 9.59 -17.20
N ASN A 222 18.11 8.25 -17.14
CA ASN A 222 18.10 7.43 -15.91
C ASN A 222 19.22 6.37 -15.87
N ASP A 223 20.25 6.58 -15.03
CA ASP A 223 21.51 5.81 -14.99
C ASP A 223 21.37 4.29 -14.72
N GLN A 224 22.24 3.46 -15.32
CA GLN A 224 22.31 1.99 -15.08
C GLN A 224 23.76 1.47 -15.03
N VAL A 225 24.16 0.94 -13.87
CA VAL A 225 25.29 0.01 -13.71
C VAL A 225 24.71 -1.36 -13.39
N ASN A 226 25.10 -2.42 -14.12
CA ASN A 226 24.79 -3.79 -13.69
C ASN A 226 25.96 -4.79 -13.89
N PRO A 227 26.34 -5.58 -12.86
CA PRO A 227 27.53 -6.47 -12.86
C PRO A 227 27.36 -7.83 -13.56
N ASN A 228 26.33 -8.01 -14.39
CA ASN A 228 26.02 -9.28 -15.08
C ASN A 228 25.63 -9.06 -16.56
N ALA A 229 26.29 -8.14 -17.25
CA ALA A 229 26.32 -8.27 -18.71
C ALA A 229 27.10 -9.55 -19.03
N ALA A 230 26.56 -10.41 -19.89
CA ALA A 230 27.22 -11.64 -20.31
C ALA A 230 28.68 -11.31 -20.70
N PHE A 231 29.63 -12.09 -20.19
CA PHE A 231 30.95 -12.13 -20.81
C PHE A 231 30.71 -12.55 -22.25
N ASN A 232 30.75 -11.59 -23.18
CA ASN A 232 30.45 -11.84 -24.57
C ASN A 232 31.43 -12.91 -25.06
N LEU A 233 30.88 -14.09 -25.37
CA LEU A 233 31.63 -15.19 -25.99
C LEU A 233 32.23 -14.80 -27.35
N ASP A 234 31.94 -13.60 -27.85
CA ASP A 234 32.37 -13.10 -29.14
C ASP A 234 33.68 -12.27 -29.10
N ASN A 235 34.36 -12.16 -27.95
CA ASN A 235 35.57 -11.31 -27.83
C ASN A 235 36.93 -12.02 -27.81
N TYR A 236 36.97 -13.37 -27.72
CA TYR A 236 38.23 -14.12 -27.88
C TYR A 236 38.31 -14.76 -29.27
N GLN A 237 39.52 -14.89 -29.79
CA GLN A 237 39.76 -15.32 -31.15
C GLN A 237 40.20 -16.79 -31.22
N TRP A 238 40.93 -17.28 -30.20
CA TRP A 238 41.17 -18.72 -29.96
C TRP A 238 41.74 -19.00 -28.55
N GLN A 239 41.64 -20.24 -28.06
CA GLN A 239 42.22 -20.69 -26.77
C GLN A 239 42.62 -22.18 -26.74
N ILE A 240 43.47 -22.56 -25.77
CA ILE A 240 44.03 -23.89 -25.54
C ILE A 240 44.03 -24.20 -24.05
N ARG A 241 43.39 -25.29 -23.63
CA ARG A 241 43.45 -25.77 -22.25
C ARG A 241 44.51 -26.85 -22.10
N LEU A 242 45.32 -26.79 -21.05
CA LEU A 242 46.36 -27.74 -20.69
C LEU A 242 46.00 -28.50 -19.41
N GLU A 243 46.43 -29.74 -19.35
CA GLU A 243 46.32 -30.61 -18.19
C GLU A 243 47.63 -31.35 -17.92
N VAL A 244 47.94 -31.57 -16.65
CA VAL A 244 48.94 -32.55 -16.22
C VAL A 244 48.33 -33.57 -15.26
N SER A 245 48.74 -34.83 -15.37
CA SER A 245 48.29 -35.92 -14.50
C SER A 245 49.44 -36.82 -14.06
N ALA A 246 49.42 -37.39 -12.86
CA ALA A 246 50.25 -38.52 -12.44
C ALA A 246 49.44 -39.42 -11.51
N SER A 247 49.42 -40.72 -11.81
CA SER A 247 48.56 -41.70 -11.16
C SER A 247 47.10 -41.23 -11.03
N THR A 248 46.68 -40.78 -9.84
CA THR A 248 45.30 -40.36 -9.53
C THR A 248 45.13 -38.85 -9.39
N LEU A 249 46.23 -38.10 -9.45
CA LEU A 249 46.15 -36.66 -9.41
C LEU A 249 46.18 -36.13 -10.84
N SER A 250 45.34 -35.15 -11.12
CA SER A 250 45.47 -34.32 -12.31
C SER A 250 45.04 -32.89 -12.02
N ASP A 251 45.54 -31.98 -12.84
CA ASP A 251 45.10 -30.60 -12.87
C ASP A 251 44.97 -30.16 -14.33
N SER A 252 43.77 -29.73 -14.72
CA SER A 252 43.39 -29.30 -16.07
C SER A 252 42.93 -27.84 -16.14
N SER A 253 43.18 -27.10 -15.06
CA SER A 253 42.64 -25.75 -14.92
C SER A 253 43.31 -24.71 -15.81
N ALA A 254 44.49 -24.98 -16.36
CA ALA A 254 45.29 -24.03 -17.14
C ALA A 254 44.73 -23.83 -18.56
N ILE A 255 44.30 -22.61 -18.93
CA ILE A 255 43.95 -22.18 -20.29
C ILE A 255 44.81 -21.01 -20.78
N ALA A 256 45.41 -21.15 -21.96
CA ALA A 256 46.08 -20.08 -22.69
C ALA A 256 45.25 -19.64 -23.91
N GLY A 257 45.19 -18.37 -24.27
CA GLY A 257 44.43 -17.95 -25.47
C GLY A 257 44.71 -16.52 -25.93
N MET A 258 43.99 -16.06 -26.95
CA MET A 258 44.09 -14.71 -27.50
C MET A 258 42.72 -14.05 -27.69
N ALA A 259 42.60 -12.76 -27.38
CA ALA A 259 41.36 -11.98 -27.47
C ALA A 259 41.56 -10.58 -28.06
N LEU A 260 40.53 -10.01 -28.72
CA LEU A 260 40.62 -8.70 -29.40
C LEU A 260 40.84 -7.53 -28.43
N ASN A 261 40.28 -7.64 -27.23
CA ASN A 261 40.37 -6.62 -26.17
C ASN A 261 41.25 -7.07 -24.99
N GLY A 262 42.00 -8.17 -25.13
CA GLY A 262 42.95 -8.64 -24.11
C GLY A 262 44.26 -7.85 -24.17
N THR A 263 45.07 -7.91 -23.11
CA THR A 263 46.42 -7.34 -23.06
C THR A 263 47.42 -8.41 -22.60
N ASP A 264 48.72 -8.11 -22.61
CA ASP A 264 49.73 -9.04 -22.05
C ASP A 264 49.86 -8.89 -20.51
N ASN A 265 49.00 -8.09 -19.86
CA ASN A 265 48.90 -7.83 -18.43
C ASN A 265 47.54 -8.32 -17.86
N TYR A 266 47.31 -8.27 -16.53
CA TYR A 266 46.09 -8.79 -15.90
C TYR A 266 44.80 -8.08 -16.34
N ASP A 267 43.88 -8.83 -16.95
CA ASP A 267 42.59 -8.33 -17.41
C ASP A 267 41.42 -8.86 -16.55
N SER A 268 40.78 -7.98 -15.78
CA SER A 268 39.71 -8.37 -14.83
C SER A 268 38.47 -8.88 -15.58
N GLY A 269 38.17 -10.18 -15.41
CA GLY A 269 37.06 -10.86 -16.07
C GLY A 269 37.49 -11.82 -17.18
N VAL A 270 38.71 -11.69 -17.71
CA VAL A 270 39.29 -12.58 -18.73
C VAL A 270 40.31 -13.54 -18.10
N ASP A 271 41.32 -12.99 -17.43
CA ASP A 271 42.31 -13.78 -16.69
C ASP A 271 41.75 -14.25 -15.35
N LEU A 272 42.15 -15.46 -14.92
CA LEU A 272 41.62 -16.04 -13.69
C LEU A 272 42.73 -16.55 -12.79
N PRO A 273 42.86 -16.03 -11.56
CA PRO A 273 43.78 -16.56 -10.57
C PRO A 273 43.38 -17.97 -10.18
N LYS A 274 44.39 -18.80 -9.94
CA LYS A 274 44.27 -20.21 -9.59
C LYS A 274 44.30 -20.36 -8.08
N PRO A 275 43.35 -21.10 -7.50
CA PRO A 275 43.38 -21.41 -6.08
C PRO A 275 44.67 -22.13 -5.65
N PRO A 276 45.08 -22.01 -4.37
CA PRO A 276 46.21 -22.73 -3.83
C PRO A 276 46.08 -24.24 -4.01
N SER A 277 47.19 -24.91 -4.30
CA SER A 277 47.22 -26.37 -4.40
C SER A 277 46.92 -27.03 -3.05
N ALA A 278 46.37 -28.25 -3.07
CA ALA A 278 46.08 -28.99 -1.84
C ALA A 278 47.36 -29.17 -0.97
N PRO A 279 47.22 -29.30 0.37
CA PRO A 279 48.38 -29.28 1.28
C PRO A 279 49.34 -30.47 1.13
N SER A 280 48.85 -31.60 0.64
CA SER A 280 49.65 -32.80 0.34
C SER A 280 48.90 -33.68 -0.66
N ASN A 281 49.63 -34.53 -1.37
CA ASN A 281 49.12 -35.32 -2.49
C ASN A 281 48.46 -34.41 -3.52
N TYR A 282 49.22 -33.46 -4.04
CA TYR A 282 48.80 -32.48 -5.02
C TYR A 282 49.62 -32.56 -6.30
N LEU A 283 48.95 -32.22 -7.38
CA LEU A 283 49.52 -31.96 -8.69
C LEU A 283 48.79 -30.74 -9.24
N SER A 284 49.53 -29.80 -9.83
CA SER A 284 49.01 -28.48 -10.16
C SER A 284 49.69 -27.90 -11.39
N ILE A 285 48.96 -27.67 -12.49
CA ILE A 285 49.42 -26.96 -13.69
C ILE A 285 48.86 -25.53 -13.71
N TYR A 286 49.69 -24.56 -14.03
CA TYR A 286 49.30 -23.16 -14.01
C TYR A 286 50.24 -22.27 -14.82
N PHE A 287 49.78 -21.05 -15.10
CA PHE A 287 50.62 -19.98 -15.63
C PHE A 287 51.08 -19.09 -14.47
N PRO A 288 52.40 -18.99 -14.23
CA PRO A 288 52.93 -18.16 -13.14
C PRO A 288 52.94 -16.67 -13.51
N HIS A 289 52.35 -15.81 -12.66
CA HIS A 289 52.34 -14.34 -12.74
C HIS A 289 52.27 -13.68 -11.36
N ASP A 290 53.41 -13.34 -10.77
CA ASP A 290 53.50 -12.98 -9.34
C ASP A 290 52.89 -11.61 -8.95
N ALA A 291 52.74 -10.68 -9.90
CA ALA A 291 52.42 -9.28 -9.62
C ALA A 291 50.97 -8.87 -9.97
N TRP A 292 50.15 -9.81 -10.45
CA TRP A 292 48.88 -9.49 -11.11
C TRP A 292 47.72 -9.18 -10.16
N SER A 293 47.68 -9.77 -8.97
CA SER A 293 46.65 -9.43 -7.98
C SER A 293 47.05 -9.87 -6.57
N SER A 294 46.35 -9.32 -5.56
CA SER A 294 46.46 -9.75 -4.17
C SER A 294 45.92 -11.17 -3.90
N LEU A 295 45.34 -11.84 -4.90
CA LEU A 295 44.76 -13.19 -4.78
C LEU A 295 45.78 -14.32 -5.05
N GLY A 296 46.98 -13.99 -5.54
CA GLY A 296 48.12 -14.91 -5.62
C GLY A 296 48.82 -15.01 -7.00
N PRO A 297 49.97 -15.69 -7.07
CA PRO A 297 50.86 -15.70 -8.24
C PRO A 297 50.49 -16.73 -9.33
N LYS A 298 49.52 -17.60 -9.10
CA LYS A 298 49.21 -18.72 -10.01
C LYS A 298 47.93 -18.39 -10.74
N TYR A 299 47.90 -18.57 -12.06
CA TYR A 299 46.73 -18.29 -12.87
C TYR A 299 46.30 -19.53 -13.63
N ALA A 300 44.99 -19.76 -13.59
CA ALA A 300 44.31 -20.82 -14.31
C ALA A 300 43.99 -20.37 -15.73
N ARG A 301 43.88 -19.06 -16.00
CA ARG A 301 43.70 -18.55 -17.37
C ARG A 301 44.66 -17.38 -17.65
N ASN A 302 45.26 -17.39 -18.83
CA ASN A 302 46.11 -16.33 -19.35
C ASN A 302 45.77 -16.08 -20.83
N PHE A 303 45.13 -14.96 -21.11
CA PHE A 303 44.84 -14.52 -22.48
C PHE A 303 45.75 -13.36 -22.88
N LYS A 304 46.11 -13.30 -24.16
CA LYS A 304 46.91 -12.22 -24.74
C LYS A 304 46.12 -11.43 -25.78
N LEU A 305 46.61 -10.24 -26.16
CA LEU A 305 46.04 -9.49 -27.28
C LEU A 305 46.14 -10.30 -28.58
N TYR A 306 45.07 -10.31 -29.38
CA TYR A 306 45.01 -11.09 -30.60
C TYR A 306 45.88 -10.57 -31.75
N LYS A 307 46.57 -11.49 -32.43
CA LYS A 307 47.30 -11.30 -33.71
C LYS A 307 47.40 -12.63 -34.50
N SER A 308 47.51 -12.59 -35.83
CA SER A 308 47.66 -13.80 -36.69
C SER A 308 49.01 -14.49 -36.51
N LEU A 309 49.01 -15.84 -36.55
CA LEU A 309 50.19 -16.70 -36.36
C LEU A 309 50.49 -17.59 -37.57
N ASP A 310 50.05 -17.18 -38.77
CA ASP A 310 50.26 -17.96 -40.00
C ASP A 310 51.73 -18.00 -40.46
N SER A 311 52.52 -16.98 -40.09
CA SER A 311 53.96 -16.86 -40.38
C SER A 311 54.83 -16.63 -39.13
N THR A 312 54.23 -16.66 -37.94
CA THR A 312 54.90 -16.42 -36.64
C THR A 312 54.34 -17.37 -35.56
N THR A 313 54.99 -17.52 -34.41
CA THR A 313 54.48 -18.34 -33.29
C THR A 313 54.27 -17.50 -32.04
N SER A 314 53.30 -17.88 -31.20
CA SER A 314 53.17 -17.33 -29.83
C SER A 314 53.35 -18.40 -28.77
N SER A 315 53.82 -17.98 -27.59
CA SER A 315 54.15 -18.90 -26.49
C SER A 315 53.69 -18.44 -25.10
N TRP A 316 53.55 -19.43 -24.22
CA TRP A 316 53.18 -19.31 -22.81
C TRP A 316 54.11 -20.17 -21.95
N ASP A 317 54.58 -19.61 -20.85
CA ASP A 317 55.33 -20.36 -19.84
C ASP A 317 54.34 -21.10 -18.93
N VAL A 318 54.60 -22.39 -18.70
CA VAL A 318 53.70 -23.29 -17.99
C VAL A 318 54.49 -23.98 -16.88
N SER A 319 53.94 -23.96 -15.67
CA SER A 319 54.53 -24.58 -14.50
C SER A 319 53.64 -25.70 -13.99
N ILE A 320 54.25 -26.82 -13.64
CA ILE A 320 53.57 -27.97 -13.04
C ILE A 320 54.21 -28.25 -11.68
N ALA A 321 53.50 -27.98 -10.59
CA ALA A 321 53.94 -28.26 -9.23
C ALA A 321 53.29 -29.54 -8.70
N SER A 322 54.06 -30.44 -8.11
CA SER A 322 53.53 -31.64 -7.47
C SER A 322 54.33 -32.04 -6.25
N ASP A 323 53.73 -32.77 -5.32
CA ASP A 323 54.43 -33.49 -4.25
C ASP A 323 54.56 -35.00 -4.46
N LEU A 324 54.14 -35.50 -5.63
CA LEU A 324 54.26 -36.90 -6.00
C LEU A 324 55.71 -37.30 -6.31
N VAL A 325 56.12 -38.47 -5.82
CA VAL A 325 57.50 -38.95 -5.91
C VAL A 325 57.65 -40.19 -6.80
N SER A 326 58.59 -40.16 -7.74
CA SER A 326 58.93 -41.25 -8.67
C SER A 326 57.75 -41.78 -9.49
N GLN A 327 56.80 -40.90 -9.85
CA GLN A 327 55.60 -41.24 -10.63
C GLN A 327 55.63 -40.63 -12.01
N THR A 328 55.12 -41.32 -13.03
CA THR A 328 55.03 -40.73 -14.38
C THR A 328 53.93 -39.66 -14.45
N LEU A 329 54.34 -38.42 -14.68
CA LEU A 329 53.53 -37.26 -15.02
C LEU A 329 53.26 -37.20 -16.53
N THR A 330 52.04 -36.89 -16.91
CA THR A 330 51.55 -36.84 -18.30
C THR A 330 50.89 -35.49 -18.53
N VAL A 331 51.47 -34.67 -19.40
CA VAL A 331 50.91 -33.41 -19.87
C VAL A 331 50.15 -33.60 -21.17
N SER A 332 48.98 -32.99 -21.27
CA SER A 332 48.11 -33.02 -22.43
C SER A 332 47.46 -31.66 -22.64
N ALA A 333 46.84 -31.44 -23.80
CA ALA A 333 45.98 -30.30 -24.04
C ALA A 333 44.53 -30.77 -24.19
N SER A 334 43.64 -30.26 -23.35
CA SER A 334 42.28 -30.76 -23.15
C SER A 334 41.21 -30.04 -23.98
N SER A 335 41.51 -28.87 -24.58
CA SER A 335 40.70 -28.24 -25.65
C SER A 335 41.53 -27.25 -26.49
N PHE A 336 41.10 -26.95 -27.72
CA PHE A 336 41.78 -26.06 -28.70
C PHE A 336 40.81 -25.11 -29.43
N ASP A 337 39.92 -24.48 -28.69
CA ASP A 337 38.78 -23.74 -29.26
C ASP A 337 39.24 -22.62 -30.22
N PHE A 338 38.73 -22.66 -31.45
CA PHE A 338 39.00 -21.74 -32.58
C PHE A 338 40.47 -21.57 -32.99
N VAL A 339 41.40 -22.36 -32.43
CA VAL A 339 42.82 -22.30 -32.82
C VAL A 339 42.96 -22.86 -34.23
N PRO A 340 43.53 -22.11 -35.19
CA PRO A 340 43.64 -22.55 -36.57
C PRO A 340 44.24 -23.96 -36.67
N SER A 341 43.57 -24.84 -37.42
CA SER A 341 43.92 -26.27 -37.46
C SER A 341 45.27 -26.53 -38.12
N ASN A 342 45.75 -25.58 -38.92
CA ASN A 342 47.09 -25.55 -39.49
C ASN A 342 48.09 -24.95 -38.50
N TYR A 343 47.85 -24.85 -37.20
CA TYR A 343 48.89 -24.51 -36.22
C TYR A 343 49.21 -25.74 -35.37
N ALA A 344 50.45 -26.23 -35.41
CA ALA A 344 50.96 -27.21 -34.46
C ALA A 344 51.03 -26.60 -33.04
N ILE A 345 50.89 -27.45 -32.03
CA ILE A 345 50.84 -27.05 -30.62
C ILE A 345 51.98 -27.74 -29.92
N SER A 346 53.13 -27.09 -30.01
CA SER A 346 54.40 -27.59 -29.57
C SER A 346 54.58 -27.30 -28.07
N PHE A 347 54.59 -28.35 -27.27
CA PHE A 347 54.94 -28.29 -25.85
C PHE A 347 56.38 -28.71 -25.66
N TYR A 348 57.17 -27.79 -25.13
CA TYR A 348 58.60 -27.88 -25.04
C TYR A 348 59.01 -28.10 -23.59
N ASP A 349 59.62 -29.26 -23.32
CA ASP A 349 60.25 -29.57 -22.04
C ASP A 349 61.62 -28.90 -22.00
N ILE A 350 61.71 -27.89 -21.13
CA ILE A 350 62.87 -26.98 -21.01
C ILE A 350 64.07 -27.71 -20.41
N ALA A 351 63.86 -28.71 -19.55
CA ALA A 351 64.95 -29.43 -18.89
C ALA A 351 65.57 -30.51 -19.78
N LYS A 352 64.80 -31.08 -20.72
CA LYS A 352 65.25 -32.12 -21.65
C LYS A 352 65.56 -31.62 -23.06
N ASP A 353 65.33 -30.33 -23.34
CA ASP A 353 65.46 -29.69 -24.65
C ASP A 353 64.73 -30.47 -25.76
N SER A 354 63.46 -30.79 -25.53
CA SER A 354 62.67 -31.62 -26.44
C SER A 354 61.27 -31.06 -26.65
N THR A 355 60.78 -31.14 -27.90
CA THR A 355 59.48 -30.59 -28.30
C THR A 355 58.51 -31.70 -28.67
N HIS A 356 57.27 -31.59 -28.19
CA HIS A 356 56.22 -32.57 -28.44
C HIS A 356 54.94 -31.88 -28.90
N ASN A 357 54.31 -32.36 -29.96
CA ASN A 357 53.07 -31.74 -30.45
C ASN A 357 51.86 -32.28 -29.66
N LEU A 358 51.31 -31.47 -28.76
CA LEU A 358 50.17 -31.83 -27.91
C LEU A 358 48.85 -31.94 -28.67
N ARG A 359 48.78 -31.52 -29.93
CA ARG A 359 47.62 -31.87 -30.79
C ARG A 359 47.61 -33.34 -31.16
N THR A 360 48.78 -33.99 -31.23
CA THR A 360 48.90 -35.34 -31.79
C THR A 360 49.17 -36.41 -30.75
N SER A 361 49.79 -36.07 -29.61
CA SER A 361 50.04 -37.03 -28.53
C SER A 361 50.37 -36.31 -27.21
N ASN A 362 50.14 -36.99 -26.09
CA ASN A 362 50.43 -36.46 -24.75
C ASN A 362 51.92 -36.61 -24.41
N TYR A 363 52.47 -35.66 -23.65
CA TYR A 363 53.86 -35.66 -23.24
C TYR A 363 54.05 -36.25 -21.84
N GLN A 364 54.85 -37.31 -21.69
CA GLN A 364 55.10 -37.95 -20.40
C GLN A 364 56.52 -37.74 -19.87
N PHE A 365 56.66 -37.55 -18.56
CA PHE A 365 57.92 -37.48 -17.85
C PHE A 365 57.75 -37.93 -16.39
N SER A 366 58.76 -38.50 -15.74
CA SER A 366 58.62 -38.94 -14.34
C SER A 366 58.88 -37.80 -13.35
N SER A 367 58.04 -37.70 -12.32
CA SER A 367 58.26 -36.91 -11.13
C SER A 367 59.49 -37.42 -10.36
N GLY A 368 60.19 -36.51 -9.70
CA GLY A 368 61.43 -36.77 -8.95
C GLY A 368 61.15 -37.49 -7.64
N SER A 369 62.14 -37.74 -6.80
CA SER A 369 61.95 -38.45 -5.51
C SER A 369 61.36 -37.60 -4.38
N SER A 370 61.02 -36.33 -4.62
CA SER A 370 60.41 -35.38 -3.67
C SER A 370 59.49 -34.38 -4.38
N SER A 371 58.70 -33.61 -3.61
CA SER A 371 57.92 -32.50 -4.15
C SER A 371 58.78 -31.50 -4.92
N ALA A 372 58.32 -31.12 -6.12
CA ALA A 372 59.02 -30.22 -7.02
C ALA A 372 58.05 -29.53 -8.00
N THR A 373 58.53 -28.45 -8.63
CA THR A 373 57.84 -27.78 -9.74
C THR A 373 58.67 -27.93 -11.01
N TYR A 374 58.01 -28.30 -12.10
CA TYR A 374 58.56 -28.54 -13.42
C TYR A 374 58.12 -27.43 -14.37
N TYR A 375 59.00 -27.04 -15.29
CA TYR A 375 58.80 -25.86 -16.14
C TYR A 375 58.81 -26.23 -17.62
N PHE A 376 57.85 -25.70 -18.34
CA PHE A 376 57.59 -26.00 -19.74
C PHE A 376 57.20 -24.73 -20.49
N ARG A 377 57.21 -24.83 -21.83
CA ARG A 377 56.69 -23.77 -22.70
C ARG A 377 55.73 -24.35 -23.72
N LEU A 378 54.55 -23.74 -23.85
CA LEU A 378 53.59 -24.03 -24.91
C LEU A 378 53.82 -23.05 -26.07
N ILE A 379 53.92 -23.53 -27.32
CA ILE A 379 54.23 -22.75 -28.53
C ILE A 379 53.28 -23.16 -29.67
N ILE A 380 52.63 -22.20 -30.36
CA ILE A 380 51.56 -22.47 -31.34
C ILE A 380 51.89 -21.94 -32.76
N GLY A 381 51.83 -22.78 -33.83
CA GLY A 381 52.05 -22.52 -35.30
C GLY A 381 52.36 -23.81 -36.15
N ASN A 382 52.24 -23.90 -37.50
CA ASN A 382 51.96 -25.10 -38.41
C ASN A 382 52.88 -26.39 -38.58
N SER A 383 52.29 -27.64 -38.71
CA SER A 383 52.73 -28.93 -39.44
C SER A 383 51.63 -30.11 -39.53
N LEU A 384 51.62 -31.13 -40.47
CA LEU A 384 50.46 -32.06 -40.90
C LEU A 384 50.61 -33.68 -40.84
N SER A 385 49.53 -34.55 -40.70
CA SER A 385 49.45 -36.07 -40.42
C SER A 385 48.24 -36.99 -40.95
N SER A 386 48.14 -38.35 -40.73
CA SER A 386 47.21 -39.42 -41.36
C SER A 386 45.72 -39.54 -40.85
N PRO A 387 44.73 -40.30 -41.46
CA PRO A 387 43.28 -40.25 -41.10
C PRO A 387 42.97 -40.85 -39.72
N ASN A 388 42.07 -40.23 -38.94
CA ASN A 388 41.87 -40.59 -37.53
C ASN A 388 40.43 -40.25 -37.07
N ILE A 389 39.67 -41.23 -36.55
CA ILE A 389 38.32 -41.07 -36.04
C ILE A 389 38.33 -40.55 -34.60
N SER A 390 37.57 -39.49 -34.38
CA SER A 390 37.32 -38.99 -33.04
C SER A 390 35.82 -38.79 -32.84
N ALA A 391 35.23 -39.45 -31.86
CA ALA A 391 33.93 -39.04 -31.34
C ALA A 391 34.13 -37.92 -30.31
N ASN A 392 33.22 -36.95 -30.29
CA ASN A 392 33.19 -35.94 -29.23
C ASN A 392 32.99 -36.53 -27.82
N VAL A 393 32.50 -37.78 -27.72
CA VAL A 393 32.29 -38.49 -26.46
C VAL A 393 32.62 -39.98 -26.60
N THR A 394 33.24 -40.54 -25.57
CA THR A 394 33.44 -42.01 -25.41
C THR A 394 32.45 -42.62 -24.43
N SER A 395 31.66 -41.80 -23.75
CA SER A 395 30.48 -42.23 -23.04
C SER A 395 29.45 -41.11 -22.96
N LEU A 396 28.17 -41.46 -22.92
CA LEU A 396 27.08 -40.56 -22.59
C LEU A 396 26.50 -40.97 -21.25
N SER A 397 26.82 -40.20 -20.21
CA SER A 397 26.10 -40.27 -18.96
C SER A 397 24.95 -39.26 -18.98
N TYR A 398 23.75 -39.76 -18.82
CA TYR A 398 22.54 -38.95 -18.70
C TYR A 398 22.27 -38.55 -17.24
N GLY A 399 23.18 -38.91 -16.33
CA GLY A 399 23.09 -38.60 -14.92
C GLY A 399 21.81 -39.12 -14.29
N THR A 400 21.30 -38.38 -13.32
CA THR A 400 20.02 -38.68 -12.69
C THR A 400 18.90 -37.98 -13.46
N LEU A 401 17.98 -38.78 -14.00
CA LEU A 401 16.81 -38.28 -14.71
C LEU A 401 15.54 -38.76 -14.03
N LYS A 402 14.57 -37.85 -13.92
CA LYS A 402 13.26 -38.13 -13.37
C LYS A 402 12.54 -39.16 -14.23
N THR A 403 11.87 -40.13 -13.62
CA THR A 403 11.10 -41.14 -14.36
C THR A 403 10.11 -40.49 -15.33
N ASN A 404 10.01 -41.00 -16.56
CA ASN A 404 9.18 -40.47 -17.66
C ASN A 404 9.60 -39.10 -18.23
N LYS A 405 10.83 -38.64 -17.99
CA LYS A 405 11.46 -37.55 -18.75
C LYS A 405 12.50 -38.13 -19.70
N ASP A 406 12.64 -37.51 -20.87
CA ASP A 406 13.62 -37.87 -21.89
C ASP A 406 14.81 -36.91 -21.81
N SER A 407 16.01 -37.41 -22.11
CA SER A 407 17.19 -36.59 -22.33
C SER A 407 17.90 -37.07 -23.60
N ILE A 408 18.25 -36.15 -24.49
CA ILE A 408 18.93 -36.43 -25.76
C ILE A 408 20.33 -35.83 -25.67
N GLN A 409 21.34 -36.62 -26.00
CA GLN A 409 22.72 -36.18 -26.14
C GLN A 409 23.26 -36.67 -27.48
N ASN A 410 24.19 -35.92 -28.07
CA ASN A 410 24.68 -36.20 -29.41
C ASN A 410 26.10 -36.76 -29.38
N VAL A 411 26.33 -37.81 -30.16
CA VAL A 411 27.67 -38.29 -30.52
C VAL A 411 28.05 -37.72 -31.88
N VAL A 412 29.06 -36.86 -31.92
CA VAL A 412 29.62 -36.26 -33.13
C VAL A 412 30.89 -37.00 -33.51
N LEU A 413 30.86 -37.69 -34.64
CA LEU A 413 32.00 -38.37 -35.22
C LEU A 413 32.74 -37.41 -36.15
N THR A 414 34.04 -37.23 -35.95
CA THR A 414 34.90 -36.29 -36.67
C THR A 414 36.12 -37.02 -37.21
N ASN A 415 36.55 -36.65 -38.41
CA ASN A 415 37.84 -37.08 -38.91
C ASN A 415 38.90 -36.01 -38.61
N ILE A 416 39.76 -36.29 -37.64
CA ILE A 416 40.80 -35.36 -37.14
C ILE A 416 42.17 -35.60 -37.79
N GLY A 417 42.26 -36.60 -38.66
CA GLY A 417 43.43 -36.87 -39.47
C GLY A 417 43.40 -36.18 -40.85
N ASP A 418 44.53 -36.03 -41.53
CA ASP A 418 44.55 -35.24 -42.76
C ASP A 418 44.09 -36.00 -44.03
N SER A 419 43.87 -37.31 -43.94
CA SER A 419 43.26 -38.15 -45.00
C SER A 419 41.80 -38.51 -44.67
N ALA A 420 40.99 -39.05 -45.60
CA ALA A 420 39.54 -39.28 -45.39
C ALA A 420 39.19 -40.57 -44.59
N LEU A 421 38.15 -40.49 -43.75
CA LEU A 421 37.66 -41.54 -42.82
C LEU A 421 36.28 -42.08 -43.27
N VAL A 422 36.02 -43.38 -43.11
CA VAL A 422 34.80 -44.08 -43.54
C VAL A 422 34.21 -44.92 -42.39
N VAL A 423 32.97 -44.64 -42.00
CA VAL A 423 32.16 -45.36 -41.00
C VAL A 423 31.18 -46.31 -41.69
N SER A 424 31.15 -47.57 -41.29
CA SER A 424 30.41 -48.65 -41.94
C SER A 424 29.12 -49.08 -41.23
N ASN A 425 29.00 -48.94 -39.90
CA ASN A 425 27.76 -49.26 -39.16
C ASN A 425 27.69 -48.59 -37.77
N ILE A 426 26.48 -48.44 -37.19
CA ILE A 426 26.22 -47.96 -35.81
C ILE A 426 25.13 -48.79 -35.11
N ILE A 427 25.36 -49.24 -33.86
CA ILE A 427 24.46 -50.14 -33.09
C ILE A 427 24.32 -49.70 -31.62
N SER A 428 23.12 -49.71 -31.02
CA SER A 428 22.89 -49.49 -29.57
C SER A 428 22.55 -50.82 -28.85
N THR A 429 23.11 -51.04 -27.66
CA THR A 429 23.01 -52.33 -26.95
C THR A 429 21.96 -52.39 -25.83
N HIS A 430 21.25 -51.30 -25.51
CA HIS A 430 20.24 -51.29 -24.45
C HIS A 430 18.99 -50.46 -24.81
N SER A 431 17.79 -51.01 -24.59
CA SER A 431 16.52 -50.51 -25.16
C SER A 431 16.05 -49.13 -24.66
N PHE A 432 16.53 -48.68 -23.49
CA PHE A 432 16.28 -47.32 -23.00
C PHE A 432 17.18 -46.25 -23.64
N TYR A 433 18.13 -46.66 -24.49
CA TYR A 433 18.98 -45.78 -25.29
C TYR A 433 18.73 -45.99 -26.78
N THR A 434 18.10 -45.02 -27.43
CA THR A 434 17.74 -45.07 -28.85
C THR A 434 18.42 -43.95 -29.63
N PHE A 435 18.76 -44.14 -30.90
CA PHE A 435 19.34 -43.09 -31.74
C PHE A 435 18.59 -42.89 -33.06
N THR A 436 18.81 -41.75 -33.71
CA THR A 436 18.17 -41.40 -34.99
C THR A 436 19.22 -40.98 -36.03
N GLY A 437 19.18 -41.52 -37.26
CA GLY A 437 20.15 -41.19 -38.32
C GLY A 437 20.41 -42.35 -39.28
N GLY A 438 21.37 -42.18 -40.20
CA GLY A 438 21.93 -43.26 -40.99
C GLY A 438 22.94 -44.08 -40.19
N THR A 439 23.34 -45.25 -40.68
CA THR A 439 24.30 -46.12 -39.99
C THR A 439 25.69 -46.15 -40.63
N ALA A 440 25.89 -45.56 -41.82
CA ALA A 440 27.18 -45.51 -42.51
C ALA A 440 27.47 -44.11 -43.07
N TYR A 441 28.74 -43.67 -43.05
CA TYR A 441 29.17 -42.30 -43.36
C TYR A 441 30.59 -42.24 -43.95
N THR A 442 30.92 -41.20 -44.73
CA THR A 442 32.31 -40.87 -45.13
C THR A 442 32.60 -39.43 -44.76
N ILE A 443 33.73 -39.21 -44.08
CA ILE A 443 34.06 -37.97 -43.37
C ILE A 443 35.47 -37.54 -43.82
N THR A 444 35.57 -36.46 -44.59
CA THR A 444 36.87 -35.90 -45.02
C THR A 444 37.55 -35.12 -43.88
N LYS A 445 38.84 -34.77 -44.02
CA LYS A 445 39.60 -34.03 -43.00
C LYS A 445 38.80 -32.86 -42.42
N ASN A 446 38.77 -32.76 -41.09
CA ASN A 446 38.11 -31.72 -40.29
C ASN A 446 36.59 -31.60 -40.46
N ASN A 447 35.93 -32.52 -41.17
CA ASN A 447 34.47 -32.60 -41.23
C ASN A 447 33.95 -33.58 -40.17
N SER A 448 32.65 -33.47 -39.87
CA SER A 448 31.99 -34.28 -38.84
C SER A 448 30.56 -34.68 -39.20
N VAL A 449 30.06 -35.73 -38.56
CA VAL A 449 28.66 -36.20 -38.60
C VAL A 449 28.12 -36.31 -37.18
N THR A 450 26.90 -35.85 -36.94
CA THR A 450 26.26 -35.87 -35.62
C THR A 450 25.17 -36.95 -35.51
N ILE A 451 25.20 -37.74 -34.44
CA ILE A 451 24.27 -38.83 -34.12
C ILE A 451 23.56 -38.54 -32.79
N PRO A 452 22.27 -38.16 -32.81
CA PRO A 452 21.49 -37.97 -31.60
C PRO A 452 21.12 -39.28 -30.91
N VAL A 453 21.41 -39.40 -29.61
CA VAL A 453 21.13 -40.56 -28.74
C VAL A 453 20.29 -40.14 -27.55
N LYS A 454 19.16 -40.82 -27.34
CA LYS A 454 18.13 -40.50 -26.34
C LYS A 454 18.07 -41.52 -25.22
N PHE A 455 18.03 -41.07 -23.96
CA PHE A 455 17.74 -41.84 -22.75
C PHE A 455 16.35 -41.54 -22.19
N SER A 456 15.57 -42.59 -21.88
CA SER A 456 14.19 -42.49 -21.39
C SER A 456 13.89 -43.49 -20.24
N PRO A 457 14.26 -43.20 -18.97
CA PRO A 457 14.04 -44.13 -17.85
C PRO A 457 12.56 -44.19 -17.41
N LYS A 458 12.05 -45.43 -17.27
CA LYS A 458 10.66 -45.73 -16.86
C LYS A 458 10.49 -46.11 -15.39
N ALA A 459 11.59 -46.38 -14.68
CA ALA A 459 11.62 -46.75 -13.27
C ALA A 459 12.87 -46.18 -12.58
N ALA A 460 12.86 -46.14 -11.24
CA ALA A 460 14.04 -45.73 -10.48
C ALA A 460 15.12 -46.83 -10.49
N GLY A 461 16.38 -46.45 -10.67
CA GLY A 461 17.50 -47.39 -10.76
C GLY A 461 18.54 -47.00 -11.82
N LEU A 462 19.71 -47.61 -11.76
CA LEU A 462 20.81 -47.41 -12.72
C LEU A 462 20.60 -48.29 -13.96
N PHE A 463 20.78 -47.71 -15.15
CA PHE A 463 20.74 -48.39 -16.44
C PHE A 463 22.03 -48.14 -17.21
N GLU A 464 22.56 -49.16 -17.87
CA GLU A 464 23.84 -49.12 -18.61
C GLU A 464 23.72 -49.80 -19.99
N GLY A 465 24.45 -49.30 -20.99
CA GLY A 465 24.48 -49.79 -22.36
C GLY A 465 25.69 -49.27 -23.14
N LYS A 466 25.74 -49.48 -24.46
CA LYS A 466 26.81 -49.02 -25.36
C LYS A 466 26.24 -48.66 -26.74
N LEU A 467 26.89 -47.72 -27.43
CA LEU A 467 26.73 -47.43 -28.85
C LEU A 467 28.04 -47.80 -29.58
N LEU A 468 27.99 -48.70 -30.56
CA LEU A 468 29.15 -49.24 -31.27
C LEU A 468 29.20 -48.68 -32.69
N VAL A 469 30.35 -48.15 -33.14
CA VAL A 469 30.56 -47.46 -34.43
C VAL A 469 31.76 -48.07 -35.17
N LEU A 470 31.56 -48.73 -36.31
CA LEU A 470 32.64 -49.44 -37.04
C LEU A 470 33.23 -48.57 -38.16
N CYS A 471 34.56 -48.49 -38.34
CA CYS A 471 35.20 -47.61 -39.34
C CYS A 471 36.56 -48.11 -39.89
N ASN A 472 37.14 -47.37 -40.85
CA ASN A 472 38.42 -47.70 -41.50
C ASN A 472 39.65 -46.97 -40.92
N ASP A 473 39.53 -46.38 -39.74
CA ASP A 473 40.70 -45.89 -39.02
C ASP A 473 41.61 -47.09 -38.68
N PRO A 474 42.88 -47.10 -39.12
CA PRO A 474 43.79 -48.22 -38.92
C PRO A 474 44.11 -48.49 -37.44
N ASP A 475 43.97 -47.49 -36.57
CA ASP A 475 44.23 -47.60 -35.13
C ASP A 475 42.94 -47.94 -34.35
N THR A 476 41.76 -47.61 -34.88
CA THR A 476 40.46 -47.86 -34.22
C THR A 476 39.37 -48.29 -35.21
N ASP A 477 39.30 -49.59 -35.51
CA ASP A 477 38.33 -50.15 -36.45
C ASP A 477 36.88 -50.23 -35.91
N THR A 478 36.71 -50.19 -34.58
CA THR A 478 35.41 -50.09 -33.89
C THR A 478 35.50 -49.16 -32.69
N LEU A 479 34.75 -48.06 -32.75
CA LEU A 479 34.64 -47.06 -31.70
C LEU A 479 33.40 -47.34 -30.82
N GLU A 480 33.64 -47.57 -29.53
CA GLU A 480 32.57 -47.79 -28.55
C GLU A 480 32.27 -46.52 -27.74
N VAL A 481 30.99 -46.22 -27.54
CA VAL A 481 30.52 -45.15 -26.66
C VAL A 481 29.65 -45.76 -25.57
N ALA A 482 30.13 -45.78 -24.32
CA ALA A 482 29.35 -46.33 -23.20
C ALA A 482 28.16 -45.42 -22.83
N LEU A 483 27.02 -45.97 -22.41
CA LEU A 483 25.82 -45.22 -22.07
C LEU A 483 25.42 -45.55 -20.63
N SER A 484 25.17 -44.54 -19.80
CA SER A 484 24.70 -44.76 -18.41
C SER A 484 23.71 -43.69 -17.96
N GLY A 485 22.80 -44.05 -17.08
CA GLY A 485 21.82 -43.10 -16.53
C GLY A 485 20.97 -43.71 -15.42
N THR A 486 20.57 -42.89 -14.46
CA THR A 486 19.83 -43.31 -13.27
C THR A 486 18.43 -42.68 -13.27
N GLY A 487 17.38 -43.50 -13.18
CA GLY A 487 16.03 -43.03 -12.91
C GLY A 487 15.84 -42.65 -11.43
N VAL A 488 15.18 -41.54 -11.11
CA VAL A 488 14.78 -41.19 -9.73
C VAL A 488 13.30 -40.82 -9.59
N THR A 489 12.76 -41.12 -8.41
CA THR A 489 11.36 -40.88 -8.00
C THR A 489 11.12 -39.41 -7.65
N LEU A 490 9.95 -38.87 -8.01
CA LEU A 490 9.52 -37.51 -7.64
C LEU A 490 8.91 -37.50 -6.23
N LEU A 491 9.34 -36.58 -5.36
CA LEU A 491 8.85 -36.44 -3.98
C LEU A 491 8.50 -34.98 -3.65
N PRO A 492 7.51 -34.70 -2.80
CA PRO A 492 7.31 -33.36 -2.24
C PRO A 492 8.36 -33.09 -1.15
N ILE A 493 8.85 -31.85 -1.06
CA ILE A 493 9.85 -31.45 -0.06
C ILE A 493 9.39 -30.15 0.59
N ILE A 494 9.24 -30.16 1.91
CA ILE A 494 8.83 -28.99 2.68
C ILE A 494 10.05 -28.15 3.09
N SER A 495 9.93 -26.83 2.97
CA SER A 495 10.82 -25.89 3.65
C SER A 495 10.02 -24.69 4.16
N VAL A 496 10.59 -23.89 5.06
CA VAL A 496 9.89 -22.76 5.69
C VAL A 496 10.75 -21.51 5.68
N SER A 497 10.12 -20.33 5.70
CA SER A 497 10.86 -19.06 5.76
C SER A 497 11.56 -18.82 7.10
N SER A 498 11.12 -19.49 8.17
CA SER A 498 11.76 -19.45 9.49
C SER A 498 11.44 -20.72 10.27
N SER A 499 12.45 -21.30 10.95
CA SER A 499 12.29 -22.43 11.88
C SER A 499 11.95 -21.99 13.31
N THR A 500 11.91 -20.68 13.56
CA THR A 500 11.59 -20.09 14.88
C THR A 500 10.70 -18.86 14.74
N LEU A 501 9.66 -18.74 15.56
CA LEU A 501 8.86 -17.53 15.70
C LEU A 501 9.03 -16.97 17.11
N ASN A 502 9.66 -15.80 17.21
CA ASN A 502 9.82 -15.10 18.47
C ASN A 502 8.89 -13.89 18.55
N PHE A 503 7.88 -13.98 19.40
CA PHE A 503 6.87 -12.94 19.61
C PHE A 503 7.35 -11.82 20.54
N GLY A 504 8.54 -11.95 21.15
CA GLY A 504 9.05 -10.97 22.10
C GLY A 504 8.21 -10.88 23.38
N SER A 505 8.22 -9.70 24.01
CA SER A 505 7.46 -9.43 25.24
C SER A 505 6.09 -8.84 24.92
N ILE A 506 5.03 -9.59 25.22
CA ILE A 506 3.63 -9.20 25.03
C ILE A 506 2.97 -9.01 26.40
N LYS A 507 2.22 -7.93 26.58
CA LYS A 507 1.47 -7.69 27.82
C LYS A 507 0.44 -8.80 28.04
N VAL A 508 0.30 -9.30 29.26
CA VAL A 508 -0.75 -10.28 29.60
C VAL A 508 -2.12 -9.75 29.16
N ALA A 509 -2.96 -10.62 28.57
CA ALA A 509 -4.27 -10.30 27.99
C ALA A 509 -4.26 -9.56 26.64
N TYR A 510 -3.09 -9.25 26.08
CA TYR A 510 -2.92 -8.80 24.70
C TYR A 510 -2.44 -9.96 23.83
N ASP A 511 -2.54 -9.79 22.52
CA ASP A 511 -2.04 -10.76 21.56
C ASP A 511 -1.08 -10.11 20.55
N SER A 512 -0.31 -10.95 19.88
CA SER A 512 0.54 -10.57 18.75
C SER A 512 0.55 -11.69 17.74
N SER A 513 0.55 -11.35 16.45
CA SER A 513 0.51 -12.32 15.37
C SER A 513 1.74 -12.20 14.49
N LEU A 514 2.39 -13.33 14.20
CA LEU A 514 3.48 -13.43 13.24
C LEU A 514 3.06 -14.32 12.08
N THR A 515 3.64 -14.06 10.90
CA THR A 515 3.38 -14.84 9.69
C THR A 515 4.69 -15.41 9.16
N PHE A 516 4.66 -16.66 8.70
CA PHE A 516 5.76 -17.31 8.00
C PHE A 516 5.23 -18.00 6.73
N LYS A 517 6.13 -18.39 5.83
CA LYS A 517 5.78 -19.13 4.62
C LYS A 517 6.24 -20.57 4.70
N ILE A 518 5.42 -21.47 4.19
CA ILE A 518 5.77 -22.86 3.87
C ILE A 518 5.97 -22.93 2.35
N PHE A 519 7.08 -23.49 1.91
CA PHE A 519 7.44 -23.68 0.50
C PHE A 519 7.40 -25.18 0.16
N ASN A 520 7.00 -25.48 -1.08
CA ASN A 520 7.21 -26.79 -1.67
C ASN A 520 8.38 -26.72 -2.67
N THR A 521 9.54 -27.17 -2.22
CA THR A 521 10.77 -27.23 -3.03
C THR A 521 10.95 -28.58 -3.72
N GLY A 522 10.00 -29.50 -3.55
CA GLY A 522 10.01 -30.83 -4.17
C GLY A 522 9.41 -30.83 -5.57
N ASP A 523 9.15 -32.04 -6.07
CA ASP A 523 8.80 -32.30 -7.46
C ASP A 523 7.34 -32.70 -7.69
N THR A 524 6.61 -32.93 -6.60
CA THR A 524 5.16 -33.17 -6.59
C THR A 524 4.50 -32.22 -5.61
N THR A 525 3.19 -32.05 -5.71
CA THR A 525 2.40 -31.23 -4.77
C THR A 525 2.61 -31.67 -3.32
N LEU A 526 2.84 -30.70 -2.44
CA LEU A 526 2.94 -30.88 -0.99
C LEU A 526 1.57 -30.60 -0.37
N THR A 527 1.01 -31.53 0.40
CA THR A 527 -0.24 -31.32 1.12
C THR A 527 0.04 -31.16 2.60
N VAL A 528 -0.47 -30.09 3.21
CA VAL A 528 -0.47 -29.84 4.65
C VAL A 528 -1.83 -30.21 5.20
N SER A 529 -1.87 -31.19 6.10
CA SER A 529 -3.12 -31.75 6.64
C SER A 529 -3.51 -31.17 8.00
N ALA A 530 -2.53 -30.80 8.83
CA ALA A 530 -2.76 -30.20 10.13
C ALA A 530 -1.57 -29.33 10.56
N ILE A 531 -1.84 -28.27 11.31
CA ILE A 531 -0.83 -27.46 12.02
C ILE A 531 -1.33 -27.31 13.45
N THR A 532 -0.57 -27.82 14.43
CA THR A 532 -0.99 -27.86 15.83
C THR A 532 0.08 -27.33 16.77
N SER A 533 -0.33 -26.61 17.82
CA SER A 533 0.48 -26.25 18.98
C SER A 533 0.02 -27.04 20.20
N SER A 534 0.92 -27.29 21.16
CA SER A 534 0.55 -27.99 22.40
C SER A 534 0.00 -27.05 23.49
N SER A 535 0.34 -25.76 23.39
CA SER A 535 -0.12 -24.69 24.25
C SER A 535 -1.32 -23.95 23.64
N GLY A 536 -2.33 -23.68 24.48
CA GLY A 536 -3.45 -22.80 24.12
C GLY A 536 -3.06 -21.33 23.97
N ASN A 537 -1.85 -20.93 24.37
CA ASN A 537 -1.36 -19.56 24.21
C ASN A 537 -0.87 -19.27 22.78
N PHE A 538 -0.60 -20.29 21.97
CA PHE A 538 -0.21 -20.16 20.57
C PHE A 538 -1.28 -20.75 19.66
N THR A 539 -2.04 -19.90 18.98
CA THR A 539 -3.15 -20.30 18.11
C THR A 539 -2.79 -20.11 16.65
N VAL A 540 -3.10 -21.11 15.82
CA VAL A 540 -2.90 -21.05 14.36
C VAL A 540 -4.16 -20.50 13.72
N ASN A 541 -4.03 -19.44 12.92
CA ASN A 541 -5.17 -18.74 12.31
C ASN A 541 -5.40 -19.14 10.85
N THR A 542 -4.60 -20.06 10.32
CA THR A 542 -4.67 -20.51 8.92
C THR A 542 -5.48 -21.80 8.81
N SER A 543 -6.48 -21.80 7.93
CA SER A 543 -7.32 -22.98 7.67
C SER A 543 -6.50 -24.12 7.04
N VAL A 544 -6.70 -25.34 7.56
CA VAL A 544 -6.14 -26.60 7.05
C VAL A 544 -7.28 -27.58 6.72
N PRO A 545 -7.13 -28.50 5.75
CA PRO A 545 -5.93 -28.76 4.94
C PRO A 545 -5.77 -27.80 3.75
N PHE A 546 -4.55 -27.69 3.23
CA PHE A 546 -4.27 -27.02 1.95
C PHE A 546 -3.11 -27.69 1.20
N SER A 547 -2.94 -27.38 -0.09
CA SER A 547 -1.87 -27.94 -0.94
C SER A 547 -1.03 -26.84 -1.57
N ILE A 548 0.27 -27.08 -1.70
CA ILE A 548 1.25 -26.17 -2.29
C ILE A 548 1.81 -26.83 -3.55
N ASN A 549 1.60 -26.19 -4.70
CA ASN A 549 2.17 -26.64 -5.97
C ASN A 549 3.70 -26.56 -5.96
N VAL A 550 4.33 -27.30 -6.86
CA VAL A 550 5.80 -27.31 -7.01
C VAL A 550 6.31 -25.89 -7.22
N LYS A 551 7.34 -25.49 -6.44
CA LYS A 551 7.96 -24.15 -6.40
C LYS A 551 7.07 -23.02 -5.88
N ASP A 552 5.89 -23.33 -5.36
CA ASP A 552 4.98 -22.34 -4.78
C ASP A 552 5.14 -22.27 -3.24
N SER A 553 4.41 -21.34 -2.61
CA SER A 553 4.40 -21.16 -1.16
C SER A 553 3.02 -20.81 -0.61
N ALA A 554 2.78 -21.13 0.65
CA ALA A 554 1.59 -20.70 1.40
C ALA A 554 2.00 -19.94 2.67
N SER A 555 1.28 -18.87 2.99
CA SER A 555 1.48 -18.09 4.22
C SER A 555 0.68 -18.69 5.37
N VAL A 556 1.31 -18.87 6.52
CA VAL A 556 0.69 -19.32 7.77
C VAL A 556 0.84 -18.23 8.83
N SER A 557 -0.27 -17.88 9.48
CA SER A 557 -0.31 -16.90 10.57
C SER A 557 -0.55 -17.59 11.91
N THR A 558 0.23 -17.21 12.93
CA THR A 558 0.15 -17.73 14.29
C THR A 558 0.08 -16.57 15.27
N THR A 559 -0.84 -16.65 16.24
CA THR A 559 -1.04 -15.67 17.29
C THR A 559 -0.53 -16.19 18.62
N PHE A 560 0.16 -15.33 19.38
CA PHE A 560 0.56 -15.58 20.76
C PHE A 560 -0.25 -14.70 21.70
N THR A 561 -0.85 -15.30 22.74
CA THR A 561 -1.64 -14.63 23.78
C THR A 561 -1.20 -15.13 25.16
N PRO A 562 -0.28 -14.43 25.86
CA PRO A 562 0.13 -14.81 27.20
C PRO A 562 -0.98 -14.56 28.24
N ASP A 563 -1.14 -15.51 29.16
CA ASP A 563 -2.08 -15.46 30.28
C ASP A 563 -1.41 -15.15 31.63
N GLU A 564 -0.12 -15.40 31.74
CA GLU A 564 0.72 -15.11 32.91
C GLU A 564 2.02 -14.36 32.56
N VAL A 565 2.58 -13.66 33.55
CA VAL A 565 3.88 -12.98 33.47
C VAL A 565 5.00 -14.02 33.59
N LYS A 566 5.35 -14.65 32.47
CA LYS A 566 6.42 -15.65 32.35
C LYS A 566 6.85 -15.81 30.90
N SER A 567 7.94 -16.55 30.68
CA SER A 567 8.34 -16.98 29.34
C SER A 567 7.56 -18.23 28.92
N TYR A 568 7.14 -18.26 27.65
CA TYR A 568 6.46 -19.36 26.98
C TYR A 568 7.35 -19.89 25.88
N ASN A 569 7.48 -21.22 25.84
CA ASN A 569 8.14 -21.94 24.78
C ASN A 569 7.22 -23.07 24.34
N ASP A 570 7.01 -23.21 23.03
CA ASP A 570 6.24 -24.31 22.44
C ASP A 570 6.76 -24.61 21.03
N SER A 571 6.09 -25.48 20.30
CA SER A 571 6.37 -25.73 18.89
C SER A 571 5.10 -25.98 18.09
N LEU A 572 5.07 -25.48 16.86
CA LEU A 572 4.11 -25.91 15.85
C LEU A 572 4.57 -27.21 15.21
N LEU A 573 3.68 -28.19 15.13
CA LEU A 573 3.85 -29.42 14.37
C LEU A 573 3.01 -29.35 13.09
N ILE A 574 3.67 -29.39 11.94
CA ILE A 574 3.07 -29.29 10.61
C ILE A 574 3.02 -30.70 9.99
N THR A 575 1.85 -31.31 9.97
CA THR A 575 1.65 -32.65 9.38
C THR A 575 1.49 -32.50 7.86
N ASN A 576 2.36 -33.16 7.10
CA ASN A 576 2.49 -32.95 5.65
C ASN A 576 2.90 -34.21 4.86
N THR A 577 2.96 -34.13 3.53
CA THR A 577 3.27 -35.29 2.66
C THR A 577 4.75 -35.50 2.34
N ASP A 578 5.68 -34.66 2.80
CA ASP A 578 7.11 -34.96 2.76
C ASP A 578 7.41 -36.05 3.81
N ALA A 579 7.59 -37.29 3.34
CA ALA A 579 7.78 -38.45 4.20
C ALA A 579 9.02 -38.35 5.11
N THR A 580 10.01 -37.53 4.76
CA THR A 580 11.24 -37.37 5.54
C THR A 580 11.13 -36.29 6.62
N ASN A 581 10.23 -35.32 6.44
CA ASN A 581 10.05 -34.18 7.34
C ASN A 581 8.59 -34.03 7.79
N ASN A 582 7.98 -35.13 8.23
CA ASN A 582 6.59 -35.16 8.70
C ASN A 582 6.47 -35.76 10.12
N PRO A 583 6.03 -35.01 11.14
CA PRO A 583 5.68 -33.59 11.08
C PRO A 583 6.90 -32.67 11.02
N PHE A 584 6.79 -31.54 10.31
CA PHE A 584 7.80 -30.47 10.32
C PHE A 584 7.61 -29.60 11.56
N LYS A 585 8.69 -29.27 12.29
CA LYS A 585 8.63 -28.56 13.58
C LYS A 585 9.13 -27.12 13.46
N ILE A 586 8.38 -26.17 14.01
CA ILE A 586 8.79 -24.76 14.18
C ILE A 586 8.74 -24.42 15.67
N TYR A 587 9.79 -23.80 16.20
CA TYR A 587 9.83 -23.39 17.62
C TYR A 587 9.16 -22.03 17.82
N LEU A 588 8.37 -21.91 18.89
CA LEU A 588 7.68 -20.69 19.28
C LEU A 588 8.24 -20.20 20.61
N THR A 589 8.54 -18.91 20.70
CA THR A 589 8.96 -18.26 21.95
C THR A 589 8.26 -16.93 22.14
N GLY A 590 7.92 -16.59 23.37
CA GLY A 590 7.38 -15.28 23.73
C GLY A 590 7.31 -15.13 25.25
N SER A 591 7.22 -13.90 25.75
CA SER A 591 7.13 -13.63 27.18
C SER A 591 5.90 -12.78 27.51
N GLY A 592 5.13 -13.20 28.50
CA GLY A 592 4.12 -12.36 29.14
C GLY A 592 4.77 -11.35 30.07
N ILE A 593 4.44 -10.07 29.93
CA ILE A 593 4.88 -9.00 30.84
C ILE A 593 3.70 -8.30 31.51
N GLU A 594 3.96 -7.61 32.63
CA GLU A 594 2.95 -6.81 33.32
C GLU A 594 2.42 -5.69 32.43
N SER A 595 1.17 -5.29 32.68
CA SER A 595 0.57 -4.16 31.98
C SER A 595 0.91 -2.88 32.74
N VAL A 596 1.75 -2.05 32.14
CA VAL A 596 1.84 -0.62 32.48
C VAL A 596 0.77 0.11 31.66
N LEU A 597 -0.16 0.75 32.35
CA LEU A 597 -1.22 1.55 31.78
C LEU A 597 -1.09 2.97 32.31
N GLN A 598 -1.39 3.94 31.46
CA GLN A 598 -1.38 5.35 31.85
C GLN A 598 -2.64 6.06 31.36
N LYS A 599 -3.06 7.09 32.09
CA LYS A 599 -4.13 7.99 31.66
C LYS A 599 -3.87 9.41 32.13
N ASP A 600 -4.14 10.35 31.23
CA ASP A 600 -4.16 11.77 31.55
C ASP A 600 -5.48 12.14 32.22
N PHE A 601 -5.38 12.66 33.44
CA PHE A 601 -6.50 13.22 34.19
C PHE A 601 -6.43 14.75 34.18
N SER A 602 -7.59 15.38 34.03
CA SER A 602 -7.70 16.84 34.09
C SER A 602 -7.80 17.31 35.53
N ALA A 603 -7.30 18.52 35.80
CA ALA A 603 -7.45 19.21 37.07
C ALA A 603 -8.92 19.27 37.51
N GLY A 604 -9.17 19.06 38.80
CA GLY A 604 -10.48 18.94 39.41
C GLY A 604 -10.81 17.52 39.84
N TRP A 605 -12.11 17.25 40.03
CA TRP A 605 -12.62 15.96 40.44
C TRP A 605 -12.83 15.02 39.25
N ASN A 606 -12.33 13.81 39.38
CA ASN A 606 -12.42 12.74 38.40
C ASN A 606 -13.05 11.52 39.08
N LEU A 607 -14.05 10.89 38.44
CA LEU A 607 -14.56 9.61 38.90
C LEU A 607 -13.86 8.48 38.14
N ILE A 608 -13.00 7.74 38.84
CA ILE A 608 -12.04 6.84 38.23
C ILE A 608 -12.20 5.40 38.71
N SER A 609 -11.58 4.48 38.00
CA SER A 609 -11.34 3.11 38.48
C SER A 609 -9.96 2.66 38.02
N ILE A 610 -9.35 1.70 38.73
CA ILE A 610 -8.06 1.16 38.32
C ILE A 610 -8.28 -0.15 37.56
N PRO A 611 -7.85 -0.24 36.28
CA PRO A 611 -8.25 -1.32 35.37
C PRO A 611 -7.44 -2.61 35.53
N VAL A 612 -6.35 -2.56 36.29
CA VAL A 612 -5.52 -3.71 36.67
C VAL A 612 -5.54 -3.89 38.18
N GLN A 613 -5.11 -5.06 38.65
CA GLN A 613 -4.75 -5.22 40.06
C GLN A 613 -3.33 -4.67 40.25
N PRO A 614 -3.13 -3.53 40.95
CA PRO A 614 -1.80 -2.98 41.16
C PRO A 614 -0.91 -3.98 41.91
N THR A 615 0.40 -3.97 41.59
CA THR A 615 1.39 -4.81 42.26
C THR A 615 1.56 -4.39 43.72
N ASP A 616 1.60 -3.08 43.98
CA ASP A 616 1.39 -2.49 45.30
C ASP A 616 0.02 -1.80 45.32
N GLN A 617 -0.86 -2.21 46.23
CA GLN A 617 -2.21 -1.66 46.33
C GLN A 617 -2.28 -0.36 47.12
N ASN A 618 -1.22 0.09 47.78
CA ASN A 618 -1.25 1.33 48.55
C ASN A 618 -1.51 2.52 47.62
N THR A 619 -2.46 3.39 47.98
CA THR A 619 -2.81 4.56 47.16
C THR A 619 -1.59 5.46 46.88
N SER A 620 -0.65 5.56 47.83
CA SER A 620 0.60 6.32 47.64
C SER A 620 1.51 5.76 46.55
N ALA A 621 1.43 4.46 46.26
CA ALA A 621 2.23 3.78 45.23
C ALA A 621 1.49 3.63 43.88
N VAL A 622 0.23 4.05 43.82
CA VAL A 622 -0.61 3.95 42.61
C VAL A 622 -1.00 5.33 42.08
N ILE A 623 -1.14 6.31 42.98
CA ILE A 623 -1.51 7.69 42.67
C ILE A 623 -0.44 8.66 43.18
N GLY A 624 0.08 8.42 44.39
CA GLY A 624 0.96 9.38 45.08
C GLY A 624 2.40 9.44 44.55
N ASP A 625 2.82 8.48 43.75
CA ASP A 625 4.08 8.46 43.03
C ASP A 625 4.06 9.39 41.81
N ASP A 626 2.90 9.53 41.16
CA ASP A 626 2.70 10.48 40.06
C ASP A 626 2.19 11.86 40.51
N VAL A 627 1.43 11.91 41.61
CA VAL A 627 0.70 13.11 42.04
C VAL A 627 1.07 13.49 43.46
N ALA A 628 1.76 14.62 43.62
CA ALA A 628 2.20 15.08 44.94
C ALA A 628 1.04 15.48 45.86
N ASN A 629 0.02 16.16 45.32
CA ASN A 629 -1.15 16.62 46.07
C ASN A 629 -2.44 16.09 45.42
N PHE A 630 -3.09 15.13 46.08
CA PHE A 630 -4.33 14.54 45.59
C PHE A 630 -5.29 14.20 46.73
N PHE A 631 -6.57 14.12 46.39
CA PHE A 631 -7.62 13.61 47.27
C PHE A 631 -8.18 12.33 46.68
N PHE A 632 -8.15 11.23 47.44
CA PHE A 632 -8.63 9.94 46.96
C PHE A 632 -9.65 9.33 47.91
N TYR A 633 -10.90 9.23 47.45
CA TYR A 633 -12.02 8.77 48.26
C TYR A 633 -12.69 7.54 47.65
N GLU A 634 -12.96 6.55 48.51
CA GLU A 634 -13.91 5.47 48.22
C GLU A 634 -15.28 5.80 48.81
N TYR A 635 -16.30 5.11 48.32
CA TYR A 635 -17.64 5.14 48.90
C TYR A 635 -17.99 3.76 49.46
N LYS A 636 -18.14 3.68 50.78
CA LYS A 636 -18.33 2.41 51.49
C LYS A 636 -19.26 2.63 52.67
N ASN A 637 -20.20 1.71 52.88
CA ASN A 637 -21.20 1.79 53.96
C ASN A 637 -21.98 3.11 53.95
N ALA A 638 -22.40 3.53 52.75
CA ALA A 638 -23.14 4.78 52.51
C ALA A 638 -22.41 6.09 52.86
N VAL A 639 -21.09 6.06 53.11
CA VAL A 639 -20.27 7.25 53.43
C VAL A 639 -18.99 7.31 52.59
N TYR A 640 -18.48 8.52 52.37
CA TYR A 640 -17.16 8.72 51.77
C TYR A 640 -16.06 8.52 52.81
N GLN A 641 -15.01 7.80 52.44
CA GLN A 641 -13.83 7.56 53.27
C GLN A 641 -12.57 7.68 52.41
N THR A 642 -11.46 8.14 53.01
CA THR A 642 -10.18 8.20 52.30
C THR A 642 -9.75 6.79 51.93
N ALA A 643 -9.49 6.54 50.65
CA ALA A 643 -9.03 5.25 50.17
C ALA A 643 -7.51 5.15 50.35
N ILE A 644 -7.07 4.30 51.26
CA ILE A 644 -5.64 4.01 51.51
C ILE A 644 -5.12 2.84 50.65
N THR A 645 -6.04 2.06 50.09
CA THR A 645 -5.72 0.95 49.17
C THR A 645 -6.61 1.00 47.94
N VAL A 646 -6.08 0.47 46.84
CA VAL A 646 -6.69 0.45 45.52
C VAL A 646 -6.98 -1.00 45.12
N GLU A 647 -8.23 -1.26 44.77
CA GLU A 647 -8.68 -2.54 44.26
C GLU A 647 -9.17 -2.38 42.81
N ARG A 648 -8.89 -3.41 41.99
CA ARG A 648 -9.47 -3.49 40.65
C ARG A 648 -11.00 -3.56 40.74
N ASN A 649 -11.69 -3.04 39.72
CA ASN A 649 -13.15 -3.13 39.56
C ASN A 649 -13.96 -2.31 40.59
N LYS A 650 -13.30 -1.58 41.48
CA LYS A 650 -13.92 -0.53 42.32
C LYS A 650 -13.75 0.85 41.67
N GLY A 651 -14.70 1.73 41.95
CA GLY A 651 -14.63 3.14 41.57
C GLY A 651 -14.18 4.02 42.74
N TYR A 652 -13.57 5.16 42.41
CA TYR A 652 -13.00 6.11 43.36
C TYR A 652 -13.18 7.55 42.86
N TRP A 653 -13.25 8.50 43.78
CA TRP A 653 -13.08 9.92 43.46
C TRP A 653 -11.62 10.32 43.60
N LEU A 654 -11.05 10.85 42.53
CA LEU A 654 -9.72 11.44 42.49
C LEU A 654 -9.84 12.95 42.25
N GLY A 655 -9.41 13.74 43.23
CA GLY A 655 -9.29 15.20 43.12
C GLY A 655 -7.82 15.59 42.96
N ILE A 656 -7.48 16.31 41.88
CA ILE A 656 -6.12 16.77 41.59
C ILE A 656 -6.12 18.25 41.20
N GLU A 657 -5.04 18.98 41.52
CA GLU A 657 -4.95 20.43 41.31
C GLU A 657 -4.47 20.82 39.90
N THR A 658 -3.71 19.92 39.25
CA THR A 658 -3.15 20.13 37.91
C THR A 658 -3.46 18.95 37.02
N ASN A 659 -3.46 19.17 35.70
CA ASN A 659 -3.52 18.06 34.75
C ASN A 659 -2.30 17.17 34.95
N THR A 660 -2.51 15.87 35.02
CA THR A 660 -1.48 14.92 35.41
C THR A 660 -1.70 13.60 34.70
N THR A 661 -0.62 12.90 34.41
CA THR A 661 -0.66 11.53 33.92
C THR A 661 -0.46 10.61 35.11
N VAL A 662 -1.41 9.71 35.35
CA VAL A 662 -1.26 8.64 36.32
C VAL A 662 -0.94 7.36 35.56
N ASP A 663 0.12 6.67 35.96
CA ASP A 663 0.45 5.35 35.50
C ASP A 663 0.21 4.30 36.60
N VAL A 664 -0.11 3.08 36.17
CA VAL A 664 -0.30 1.95 37.06
C VAL A 664 0.28 0.72 36.41
N THR A 665 1.18 0.08 37.15
CA THR A 665 1.70 -1.24 36.82
C THR A 665 0.94 -2.31 37.59
N GLY A 666 0.39 -3.29 36.88
CA GLY A 666 -0.35 -4.35 37.54
C GLY A 666 -0.78 -5.50 36.64
N LYS A 667 -1.44 -6.47 37.27
CA LYS A 667 -1.93 -7.69 36.63
C LYS A 667 -3.39 -7.52 36.21
N PRO A 668 -3.71 -7.65 34.91
CA PRO A 668 -5.10 -7.61 34.48
C PRO A 668 -5.84 -8.87 34.93
N LYS A 669 -7.17 -8.76 35.01
CA LYS A 669 -8.02 -9.93 35.21
C LYS A 669 -8.21 -10.65 33.87
N ILE A 670 -7.84 -11.92 33.84
CA ILE A 670 -7.90 -12.76 32.64
C ILE A 670 -8.82 -13.98 32.82
N VAL A 671 -9.68 -13.97 33.82
CA VAL A 671 -10.73 -14.96 34.05
C VAL A 671 -11.99 -14.21 34.48
N ASP A 672 -13.11 -14.90 34.66
CA ASP A 672 -14.33 -14.25 35.16
C ASP A 672 -14.07 -13.50 36.48
N ASP A 673 -14.72 -12.35 36.63
CA ASP A 673 -14.58 -11.48 37.79
C ASP A 673 -15.91 -11.29 38.50
N THR A 674 -15.86 -11.04 39.81
CA THR A 674 -17.06 -10.81 40.62
C THR A 674 -16.85 -9.64 41.55
N LEU A 675 -17.87 -8.79 41.69
CA LEU A 675 -17.90 -7.69 42.64
C LEU A 675 -19.16 -7.80 43.49
N SER A 676 -19.00 -7.87 44.80
CA SER A 676 -20.12 -7.75 45.74
C SER A 676 -20.57 -6.29 45.78
N VAL A 677 -21.88 -6.07 45.66
CA VAL A 677 -22.48 -4.74 45.79
C VAL A 677 -23.38 -4.71 47.02
N SER A 678 -23.24 -3.68 47.83
CA SER A 678 -24.11 -3.44 49.00
C SER A 678 -25.40 -2.78 48.55
N ALA A 679 -26.51 -2.96 49.26
CA ALA A 679 -27.70 -2.16 49.00
C ALA A 679 -27.39 -0.66 49.06
N GLY A 680 -28.04 0.13 48.20
CA GLY A 680 -27.71 1.54 48.01
C GLY A 680 -26.73 1.78 46.86
N TRP A 681 -26.01 2.89 46.95
CA TRP A 681 -25.03 3.31 45.94
C TRP A 681 -23.69 2.60 46.10
N ASN A 682 -23.12 2.18 44.97
CA ASN A 682 -21.81 1.53 44.90
C ASN A 682 -20.96 2.22 43.83
N LEU A 683 -19.68 2.40 44.11
CA LEU A 683 -18.70 2.82 43.12
C LEU A 683 -18.02 1.59 42.50
N VAL A 684 -18.15 1.46 41.19
CA VAL A 684 -17.64 0.32 40.43
C VAL A 684 -16.79 0.77 39.25
N GLY A 685 -15.98 -0.15 38.72
CA GLY A 685 -15.05 0.10 37.61
C GLY A 685 -15.22 -0.86 36.45
N SER A 686 -14.32 -0.75 35.47
CA SER A 686 -14.22 -1.80 34.44
C SER A 686 -13.47 -3.01 34.99
N PRO A 687 -13.99 -4.24 34.82
CA PRO A 687 -13.33 -5.47 35.29
C PRO A 687 -12.14 -5.91 34.41
N PHE A 688 -12.10 -5.46 33.15
CA PHE A 688 -11.17 -5.95 32.12
C PHE A 688 -10.48 -4.82 31.36
N LEU A 689 -9.37 -5.14 30.68
CA LEU A 689 -8.62 -4.23 29.80
C LEU A 689 -9.28 -3.96 28.43
N LYS A 690 -10.61 -3.95 28.40
CA LYS A 690 -11.44 -3.64 27.24
C LYS A 690 -12.74 -2.99 27.69
N LYS A 691 -13.41 -2.26 26.81
CA LYS A 691 -14.76 -1.76 27.08
C LYS A 691 -15.69 -2.94 27.35
N TYR A 692 -16.46 -2.88 28.43
CA TYR A 692 -17.41 -3.93 28.81
C TYR A 692 -18.84 -3.40 28.69
N PRO A 693 -19.68 -3.97 27.81
CA PRO A 693 -21.04 -3.50 27.63
C PRO A 693 -21.90 -3.84 28.86
N LYS A 694 -22.74 -2.89 29.29
CA LYS A 694 -23.69 -3.04 30.41
C LYS A 694 -24.57 -4.28 30.24
N SER A 695 -25.03 -4.54 29.01
CA SER A 695 -25.87 -5.70 28.68
C SER A 695 -25.20 -7.07 28.88
N ALA A 696 -23.86 -7.12 28.96
CA ALA A 696 -23.13 -8.36 29.22
C ALA A 696 -22.91 -8.64 30.72
N VAL A 697 -23.23 -7.70 31.60
CA VAL A 697 -23.14 -7.89 33.06
C VAL A 697 -24.24 -8.83 33.51
N GLN A 698 -23.88 -9.84 34.29
CA GLN A 698 -24.82 -10.71 34.98
C GLN A 698 -24.85 -10.38 36.46
N TYR A 699 -25.96 -10.68 37.11
CA TYR A 699 -26.13 -10.47 38.54
C TYR A 699 -26.53 -11.77 39.21
N SER A 700 -25.92 -12.05 40.35
CA SER A 700 -26.29 -13.19 41.17
C SER A 700 -26.78 -12.76 42.54
N LYS A 701 -27.85 -13.40 43.02
CA LYS A 701 -28.39 -13.23 44.37
C LYS A 701 -28.91 -14.59 44.85
N ASN A 702 -28.55 -14.99 46.06
CA ASN A 702 -28.95 -16.27 46.66
C ASN A 702 -28.68 -17.50 45.76
N GLY A 703 -27.55 -17.51 45.04
CA GLY A 703 -27.16 -18.61 44.15
C GLY A 703 -27.84 -18.62 42.76
N VAL A 704 -28.75 -17.68 42.49
CA VAL A 704 -29.41 -17.54 41.18
C VAL A 704 -28.70 -16.44 40.38
N THR A 705 -28.22 -16.76 39.19
CA THR A 705 -27.58 -15.81 38.26
C THR A 705 -28.51 -15.47 37.11
N VAL A 706 -28.70 -14.19 36.83
CA VAL A 706 -29.59 -13.68 35.77
C VAL A 706 -28.91 -12.55 34.97
N SER A 707 -29.47 -12.21 33.80
CA SER A 707 -29.02 -11.06 33.01
C SER A 707 -29.33 -9.72 33.70
N ALA A 708 -28.66 -8.64 33.29
CA ALA A 708 -28.96 -7.28 33.76
C ALA A 708 -30.45 -6.92 33.67
N ASP A 709 -31.09 -7.13 32.51
CA ASP A 709 -32.52 -6.83 32.30
C ASP A 709 -33.44 -7.63 33.26
N SER A 710 -33.08 -8.89 33.52
CA SER A 710 -33.82 -9.74 34.45
C SER A 710 -33.61 -9.29 35.91
N ALA A 711 -32.39 -8.91 36.28
CA ALA A 711 -32.09 -8.40 37.62
C ALA A 711 -32.85 -7.11 37.93
N VAL A 712 -33.04 -6.26 36.92
CA VAL A 712 -33.84 -5.02 37.02
C VAL A 712 -35.31 -5.34 37.21
N THR A 713 -35.85 -6.27 36.42
CA THR A 713 -37.24 -6.75 36.55
C THR A 713 -37.51 -7.37 37.92
N LEU A 714 -36.50 -8.04 38.50
CA LEU A 714 -36.57 -8.63 39.84
C LEU A 714 -36.31 -7.62 40.97
N GLY A 715 -36.08 -6.34 40.65
CA GLY A 715 -35.82 -5.29 41.63
C GLY A 715 -34.51 -5.47 42.40
N TRP A 716 -33.48 -6.08 41.79
CA TRP A 716 -32.18 -6.27 42.44
C TRP A 716 -31.28 -5.05 42.28
N ILE A 717 -31.29 -4.45 41.10
CA ILE A 717 -30.42 -3.34 40.70
C ILE A 717 -31.17 -2.40 39.77
N GLN A 718 -30.68 -1.18 39.64
CA GLN A 718 -31.08 -0.26 38.58
C GLN A 718 -30.16 -0.43 37.36
N ASN A 719 -30.74 -0.45 36.15
CA ASN A 719 -29.97 -0.67 34.90
C ASN A 719 -29.18 0.56 34.42
N SER A 720 -28.66 1.36 35.35
CA SER A 720 -27.96 2.60 35.06
C SER A 720 -26.62 2.62 35.74
N PHE A 721 -25.58 2.80 34.93
CA PHE A 721 -24.27 3.24 35.40
C PHE A 721 -24.18 4.74 35.16
N TYR A 722 -23.80 5.52 36.18
CA TYR A 722 -23.54 6.94 36.00
C TYR A 722 -22.04 7.20 36.06
N ASN A 723 -21.46 7.70 34.97
CA ASN A 723 -20.10 8.23 34.99
C ASN A 723 -20.11 9.73 35.25
N PHE A 724 -18.99 10.27 35.71
CA PHE A 724 -18.80 11.71 35.83
C PHE A 724 -18.04 12.23 34.61
N ASN A 725 -18.64 13.16 33.88
CA ASN A 725 -17.99 13.82 32.76
C ASN A 725 -17.28 15.07 33.27
N VAL A 726 -15.95 15.07 33.21
CA VAL A 726 -15.11 16.15 33.76
C VAL A 726 -15.24 17.44 32.94
N THR A 727 -15.54 17.34 31.64
CA THR A 727 -15.69 18.50 30.76
C THR A 727 -17.02 19.22 31.00
N SER A 728 -18.14 18.49 31.03
CA SER A 728 -19.47 19.05 31.33
C SER A 728 -19.72 19.20 32.83
N ARG A 729 -18.83 18.65 33.66
CA ARG A 729 -18.85 18.62 35.12
C ARG A 729 -20.18 18.11 35.70
N THR A 730 -20.77 17.13 35.05
CA THR A 730 -22.05 16.53 35.46
C THR A 730 -22.03 15.02 35.28
N TYR A 731 -23.03 14.34 35.82
CA TYR A 731 -23.20 12.91 35.61
C TYR A 731 -23.88 12.63 34.27
N GLU A 732 -23.46 11.54 33.65
CA GLU A 732 -24.02 11.02 32.41
C GLU A 732 -24.32 9.52 32.58
N SER A 733 -25.35 9.03 31.89
CA SER A 733 -25.63 7.59 31.87
C SER A 733 -24.65 6.88 30.93
N ALA A 734 -24.17 5.70 31.34
CA ALA A 734 -23.22 4.90 30.57
C ALA A 734 -23.78 3.50 30.26
N ASP A 735 -23.70 3.13 28.98
CA ASP A 735 -24.03 1.78 28.51
C ASP A 735 -22.80 0.88 28.37
N THR A 736 -21.60 1.42 28.59
CA THR A 736 -20.35 0.68 28.56
C THR A 736 -19.42 1.12 29.69
N LEU A 737 -18.90 0.15 30.43
CA LEU A 737 -17.83 0.36 31.40
C LEU A 737 -16.51 0.47 30.62
N SER A 738 -15.96 1.67 30.60
CA SER A 738 -14.71 2.00 29.91
C SER A 738 -13.54 1.99 30.89
N LEU A 739 -12.35 1.78 30.35
CA LEU A 739 -11.11 1.80 31.13
C LEU A 739 -10.96 3.13 31.86
N TRP A 740 -10.45 3.03 33.08
CA TRP A 740 -10.17 4.14 33.98
C TRP A 740 -11.35 4.97 34.47
N ASN A 741 -12.56 4.73 33.98
CA ASN A 741 -13.74 5.46 34.42
C ASN A 741 -14.35 4.74 35.62
N GLY A 742 -14.72 5.50 36.65
CA GLY A 742 -15.56 5.01 37.72
C GLY A 742 -17.03 5.25 37.41
N TYR A 743 -17.89 4.45 38.02
CA TYR A 743 -19.33 4.47 37.78
C TYR A 743 -20.10 4.30 39.07
N TRP A 744 -21.19 5.04 39.22
CA TRP A 744 -22.22 4.75 40.22
C TRP A 744 -23.14 3.63 39.73
N LEU A 745 -23.38 2.65 40.60
CA LEU A 745 -24.36 1.59 40.44
C LEU A 745 -25.27 1.55 41.66
N ALA A 746 -26.59 1.59 41.44
CA ALA A 746 -27.57 1.43 42.50
C ALA A 746 -28.01 -0.04 42.62
N ALA A 747 -27.81 -0.62 43.79
CA ALA A 747 -28.42 -1.87 44.18
C ALA A 747 -29.68 -1.57 45.01
N LEU A 748 -30.81 -2.12 44.58
CA LEU A 748 -32.12 -1.89 45.20
C LEU A 748 -32.35 -2.84 46.39
N THR A 749 -31.43 -3.79 46.60
CA THR A 749 -31.50 -4.82 47.63
C THR A 749 -30.10 -5.33 47.98
N ASP A 750 -29.97 -5.95 49.16
CA ASP A 750 -28.71 -6.55 49.59
C ASP A 750 -28.43 -7.92 48.96
N GLY A 751 -27.17 -8.36 49.09
CA GLY A 751 -26.73 -9.71 48.72
C GLY A 751 -26.56 -9.92 47.21
N VAL A 752 -26.54 -8.84 46.42
CA VAL A 752 -26.31 -8.89 44.98
C VAL A 752 -24.80 -8.93 44.71
N LYS A 753 -24.39 -9.76 43.74
CA LYS A 753 -23.03 -9.77 43.19
C LYS A 753 -23.08 -9.56 41.69
N SER A 754 -22.34 -8.59 41.20
CA SER A 754 -22.08 -8.41 39.78
C SER A 754 -21.08 -9.48 39.33
N LEU A 755 -21.41 -10.20 38.25
CA LEU A 755 -20.60 -11.23 37.61
C LEU A 755 -20.21 -10.75 36.20
N TYR A 756 -18.91 -10.75 35.93
CA TYR A 756 -18.32 -10.31 34.68
C TYR A 756 -17.63 -11.49 33.99
N LEU A 757 -18.24 -11.98 32.92
CA LEU A 757 -17.69 -13.11 32.15
C LEU A 757 -16.64 -12.61 31.14
N LYS A 758 -15.45 -13.26 31.11
CA LYS A 758 -14.31 -12.88 30.27
C LYS A 758 -14.60 -13.06 28.77
N ASN A 759 -15.20 -14.20 28.43
CA ASN A 759 -15.41 -14.69 27.06
C ASN A 759 -16.69 -14.20 26.40
N ASN A 760 -17.39 -13.25 27.02
CA ASN A 760 -18.34 -12.41 26.29
C ASN A 760 -17.53 -11.47 25.38
N GLN A 761 -16.98 -12.07 24.33
CA GLN A 761 -16.39 -11.40 23.18
C GLN A 761 -17.44 -10.46 22.59
N SER A 762 -16.92 -9.35 22.07
CA SER A 762 -17.56 -8.41 21.18
C SER A 762 -18.10 -9.14 19.94
N GLY A 763 -19.17 -9.91 20.09
CA GLY A 763 -20.03 -10.22 18.97
C GLY A 763 -20.74 -8.93 18.60
N SER A 764 -20.56 -8.46 17.38
CA SER A 764 -21.57 -7.67 16.70
C SER A 764 -22.84 -8.51 16.56
N LEU A 765 -23.50 -8.74 17.68
CA LEU A 765 -24.91 -9.10 17.73
C LEU A 765 -25.69 -7.83 17.36
N PRO A 766 -26.85 -7.97 16.70
CA PRO A 766 -27.42 -6.94 15.84
C PRO A 766 -27.44 -5.61 16.58
N LYS A 767 -27.44 -4.49 15.84
CA LYS A 767 -28.03 -3.27 16.39
C LYS A 767 -29.34 -3.70 17.04
N LYS A 768 -29.33 -3.91 18.35
CA LYS A 768 -30.48 -3.70 19.17
C LYS A 768 -30.55 -2.20 18.99
N GLU A 769 -31.31 -1.80 17.96
CA GLU A 769 -32.24 -0.70 18.16
C GLU A 769 -32.55 -0.78 19.63
N ALA A 770 -32.22 0.28 20.38
CA ALA A 770 -32.83 0.47 21.67
C ALA A 770 -34.23 -0.08 21.48
N THR A 771 -34.56 -1.17 22.18
CA THR A 771 -35.96 -1.55 22.27
C THR A 771 -36.50 -0.37 23.05
N LYS A 772 -36.78 0.73 22.32
CA LYS A 772 -37.98 1.50 22.42
C LYS A 772 -38.97 0.43 22.80
N ASP A 773 -39.50 0.56 23.99
CA ASP A 773 -40.76 -0.09 24.27
C ASP A 773 -41.55 -0.04 22.97
N ASN A 774 -41.84 -1.21 22.40
CA ASN A 774 -42.80 -1.32 21.32
C ASN A 774 -44.22 -0.99 21.83
N GLY A 775 -44.35 -0.54 23.10
CA GLY A 775 -45.46 0.27 23.55
C GLY A 775 -45.49 1.54 22.73
N THR A 776 -46.52 1.67 21.90
CA THR A 776 -46.71 2.76 20.94
C THR A 776 -46.73 4.16 21.57
N ASN A 777 -46.76 4.27 22.91
CA ASN A 777 -46.92 5.53 23.65
C ASN A 777 -45.81 5.87 24.67
N PHE A 778 -44.62 5.23 24.66
CA PHE A 778 -43.54 5.68 25.55
C PHE A 778 -43.01 7.06 25.14
N TRP A 779 -42.98 8.00 26.08
CA TRP A 779 -42.32 9.29 25.92
C TRP A 779 -41.76 9.76 27.26
N ALA A 780 -40.63 10.48 27.21
CA ALA A 780 -40.00 11.08 28.38
C ALA A 780 -39.32 12.41 27.99
N VAL A 781 -39.66 13.47 28.70
CA VAL A 781 -39.10 14.82 28.52
C VAL A 781 -37.98 15.02 29.52
N SER A 782 -36.82 15.44 29.04
CA SER A 782 -35.68 15.78 29.89
C SER A 782 -35.73 17.25 30.29
N ILE A 783 -35.49 17.52 31.56
CA ILE A 783 -35.31 18.88 32.08
C ILE A 783 -33.85 18.99 32.55
N SER A 784 -33.10 19.92 31.96
CA SER A 784 -31.76 20.26 32.43
C SER A 784 -31.81 21.51 33.30
N ALA A 785 -31.18 21.47 34.47
CA ALA A 785 -30.93 22.64 35.29
C ALA A 785 -29.49 23.11 35.14
N SER A 786 -29.27 24.42 35.05
CA SER A 786 -27.94 25.04 35.00
C SER A 786 -27.86 26.18 36.01
N LEU A 787 -26.75 26.25 36.75
CA LEU A 787 -26.46 27.34 37.67
C LEU A 787 -24.94 27.55 37.75
N ASN A 788 -24.48 28.79 37.55
CA ASN A 788 -23.04 29.15 37.58
C ASN A 788 -22.16 28.26 36.66
N GLY A 789 -22.71 27.87 35.50
CA GLY A 789 -22.00 27.04 34.51
C GLY A 789 -21.96 25.53 34.81
N MET A 790 -22.52 25.10 35.94
CA MET A 790 -22.66 23.68 36.29
C MET A 790 -24.07 23.22 35.94
N ASN A 791 -24.18 21.98 35.43
CA ASN A 791 -25.43 21.44 34.94
C ASN A 791 -25.85 20.18 35.69
N ASP A 792 -27.16 19.97 35.80
CA ASP A 792 -27.78 18.72 36.15
C ASP A 792 -28.78 18.34 35.06
N ASN A 793 -28.45 17.28 34.30
CA ASN A 793 -29.15 16.91 33.08
C ASN A 793 -29.91 15.58 33.20
N LEU A 794 -30.07 15.05 34.42
CA LEU A 794 -30.62 13.71 34.61
C LEU A 794 -32.16 13.69 34.76
N LEU A 795 -32.79 14.81 35.10
CA LEU A 795 -34.22 14.83 35.41
C LEU A 795 -35.06 14.52 34.17
N SER A 796 -35.98 13.57 34.26
CA SER A 796 -36.96 13.32 33.21
C SER A 796 -38.31 12.86 33.73
N PHE A 797 -39.39 13.27 33.07
CA PHE A 797 -40.75 12.85 33.38
C PHE A 797 -41.44 12.36 32.11
N GLY A 798 -42.45 11.50 32.25
CA GLY A 798 -43.17 11.02 31.08
C GLY A 798 -44.13 9.89 31.37
N GLN A 799 -44.55 9.18 30.33
CA GLN A 799 -45.49 8.08 30.43
C GLN A 799 -45.08 6.87 29.59
N SER A 800 -45.49 5.68 30.03
CA SER A 800 -45.41 4.42 29.27
C SER A 800 -46.66 3.58 29.50
N ASP A 801 -47.11 2.85 28.47
CA ASP A 801 -48.19 1.84 28.64
C ASP A 801 -47.75 0.66 29.52
N LEU A 802 -46.44 0.44 29.65
CA LEU A 802 -45.83 -0.64 30.43
C LEU A 802 -45.37 -0.21 31.84
N ALA A 803 -45.47 1.08 32.16
CA ALA A 803 -45.18 1.60 33.49
C ALA A 803 -46.43 1.52 34.39
N THR A 804 -46.21 1.71 35.68
CA THR A 804 -47.21 1.86 36.72
C THR A 804 -47.08 3.25 37.35
N ASP A 805 -47.96 3.60 38.28
CA ASP A 805 -47.82 4.82 39.08
C ASP A 805 -47.02 4.56 40.38
N LYS A 806 -46.44 3.37 40.51
CA LYS A 806 -45.55 2.96 41.60
C LYS A 806 -44.12 2.87 41.07
N PHE A 807 -43.17 2.60 41.96
CA PHE A 807 -41.78 2.42 41.58
C PHE A 807 -41.59 1.29 40.56
N ASP A 808 -41.13 1.65 39.36
CA ASP A 808 -40.73 0.75 38.30
C ASP A 808 -39.22 0.86 38.06
N ALA A 809 -38.44 -0.12 38.53
CA ALA A 809 -36.97 -0.11 38.42
C ALA A 809 -36.43 0.03 36.98
N LYS A 810 -37.25 -0.25 35.97
CA LYS A 810 -36.94 -0.08 34.53
C LYS A 810 -37.08 1.37 34.07
N TYR A 811 -37.97 2.16 34.67
CA TYR A 811 -38.35 3.49 34.19
C TYR A 811 -38.05 4.62 35.19
N ASP A 812 -38.12 4.33 36.49
CA ASP A 812 -37.88 5.26 37.59
C ASP A 812 -36.44 5.12 38.09
N TYR A 813 -35.57 5.95 37.55
CA TYR A 813 -34.15 5.91 37.87
C TYR A 813 -33.88 6.63 39.18
N VAL A 814 -33.25 5.98 40.16
CA VAL A 814 -32.72 6.63 41.38
C VAL A 814 -31.65 7.66 41.02
N LYS A 815 -31.64 8.76 41.76
CA LYS A 815 -30.73 9.90 41.55
C LYS A 815 -29.33 9.57 42.14
N PRO A 816 -28.23 9.63 41.36
CA PRO A 816 -26.89 9.39 41.89
C PRO A 816 -26.54 10.41 42.98
N PRO A 817 -25.61 10.06 43.91
CA PRO A 817 -25.17 10.98 44.94
C PRO A 817 -24.64 12.27 44.32
N ILE A 818 -24.92 13.40 44.96
CA ILE A 818 -24.54 14.72 44.47
C ILE A 818 -23.04 14.80 44.11
N SER A 819 -22.72 15.38 42.96
CA SER A 819 -21.34 15.51 42.50
C SER A 819 -20.57 16.51 43.37
N PRO A 820 -19.26 16.33 43.62
CA PRO A 820 -18.43 17.25 44.41
C PRO A 820 -18.40 18.70 43.91
N VAL A 821 -18.80 18.95 42.66
CA VAL A 821 -18.78 20.27 42.02
C VAL A 821 -20.17 20.81 41.69
N ALA A 822 -21.23 20.10 42.07
CA ALA A 822 -22.60 20.51 41.77
C ALA A 822 -22.88 21.91 42.33
N SER A 823 -23.66 22.70 41.59
CA SER A 823 -24.24 23.95 42.08
C SER A 823 -25.77 23.87 42.16
N VAL A 824 -26.38 22.92 41.45
CA VAL A 824 -27.82 22.67 41.41
C VAL A 824 -28.06 21.16 41.36
N GLU A 825 -29.12 20.69 42.00
CA GLU A 825 -29.56 19.30 41.97
C GLU A 825 -31.08 19.27 41.71
N THR A 826 -31.50 18.41 40.79
CA THR A 826 -32.90 18.19 40.44
C THR A 826 -33.30 16.73 40.66
N TYR A 827 -34.46 16.51 41.27
CA TYR A 827 -34.93 15.16 41.60
C TYR A 827 -36.43 15.12 41.89
N PHE A 828 -37.06 13.99 41.62
CA PHE A 828 -38.32 13.59 42.23
C PHE A 828 -38.04 13.03 43.62
N GLU A 829 -38.89 13.34 44.59
CA GLU A 829 -38.76 12.83 45.96
C GLU A 829 -39.90 11.87 46.27
N ASN A 830 -39.56 10.65 46.69
CA ASN A 830 -40.52 9.64 47.09
C ASN A 830 -39.90 8.67 48.11
N THR A 831 -40.41 8.63 49.33
CA THR A 831 -39.89 7.76 50.40
C THR A 831 -40.50 6.36 50.42
N ASP A 832 -41.60 6.14 49.70
CA ASP A 832 -42.33 4.86 49.70
C ASP A 832 -41.81 3.89 48.63
N TRP A 833 -41.07 4.41 47.64
CA TRP A 833 -40.56 3.64 46.50
C TRP A 833 -39.38 2.73 46.86
N SER A 834 -38.54 3.13 47.81
CA SER A 834 -37.38 2.35 48.23
C SER A 834 -37.01 2.62 49.68
N SER A 835 -36.56 1.58 50.39
CA SER A 835 -35.96 1.72 51.71
C SER A 835 -34.55 2.33 51.71
N TYR A 836 -33.91 2.41 50.53
CA TYR A 836 -32.52 2.85 50.38
C TYR A 836 -32.37 4.19 49.64
N PHE A 837 -33.41 4.62 48.90
CA PHE A 837 -33.38 5.81 48.07
C PHE A 837 -34.66 6.63 48.25
N SER A 838 -34.52 7.94 48.43
CA SER A 838 -35.65 8.88 48.46
C SER A 838 -35.68 9.83 47.27
N LYS A 839 -34.60 9.90 46.47
CA LYS A 839 -34.45 10.81 45.33
C LYS A 839 -34.34 10.04 44.02
N PHE A 840 -35.08 10.49 43.01
CA PHE A 840 -35.16 9.85 41.69
C PHE A 840 -34.90 10.88 40.59
N ALA A 841 -34.14 10.47 39.58
CA ALA A 841 -33.90 11.22 38.36
C ALA A 841 -35.08 11.11 37.36
N SER A 842 -35.93 10.09 37.48
CA SER A 842 -37.12 9.99 36.64
C SER A 842 -38.35 9.49 37.37
N ASP A 843 -39.51 9.93 36.86
CA ASP A 843 -40.85 9.48 37.23
C ASP A 843 -41.66 9.26 35.94
N ILE A 844 -41.76 8.00 35.52
CA ILE A 844 -42.49 7.59 34.31
C ILE A 844 -43.78 6.91 34.73
N LYS A 845 -44.90 7.58 34.48
CA LYS A 845 -46.21 7.12 34.92
C LYS A 845 -46.87 6.21 33.91
N LYS A 846 -47.92 5.51 34.34
CA LYS A 846 -48.74 4.75 33.41
C LYS A 846 -49.41 5.71 32.41
N SER A 847 -49.36 5.35 31.13
CA SER A 847 -50.13 6.00 30.08
C SER A 847 -51.62 5.74 30.30
N SER A 848 -52.41 6.81 30.37
CA SER A 848 -53.87 6.72 30.50
C SER A 848 -54.54 7.67 29.50
N SER A 849 -55.27 7.12 28.55
CA SER A 849 -56.21 7.88 27.74
C SER A 849 -57.26 8.51 28.69
N ASN A 850 -57.39 9.84 28.67
CA ASN A 850 -58.41 10.62 29.38
C ASN A 850 -58.15 10.95 30.86
N LYS A 851 -56.89 11.09 31.31
CA LYS A 851 -56.60 11.68 32.62
C LYS A 851 -55.47 12.68 32.54
N ASP A 852 -55.62 13.76 33.31
CA ASP A 852 -54.53 14.68 33.59
C ASP A 852 -53.40 13.93 34.29
N ALA A 853 -52.16 14.25 33.90
CA ALA A 853 -50.96 13.71 34.53
C ALA A 853 -50.20 14.85 35.22
N GLN A 854 -49.81 14.61 36.48
CA GLN A 854 -49.08 15.57 37.28
C GLN A 854 -47.78 14.97 37.79
N TRP A 855 -46.70 15.75 37.73
CA TRP A 855 -45.40 15.43 38.33
C TRP A 855 -44.96 16.55 39.27
N SER A 856 -44.28 16.19 40.35
CA SER A 856 -43.71 17.16 41.29
C SER A 856 -42.24 16.87 41.50
N PHE A 857 -41.37 17.79 41.13
CA PHE A 857 -39.92 17.66 41.32
C PHE A 857 -39.36 18.82 42.13
N ASN A 858 -38.23 18.57 42.78
CA ASN A 858 -37.49 19.52 43.56
C ASN A 858 -36.27 20.01 42.77
N VAL A 859 -35.92 21.27 42.97
CA VAL A 859 -34.70 21.90 42.48
C VAL A 859 -33.97 22.51 43.67
N ALA A 860 -32.91 21.86 44.13
CA ALA A 860 -32.06 22.33 45.21
C ALA A 860 -30.92 23.19 44.64
N ALA A 861 -30.88 24.47 45.02
CA ALA A 861 -29.79 25.37 44.67
C ALA A 861 -28.71 25.32 45.75
N LEU A 862 -27.49 24.94 45.40
CA LEU A 862 -26.34 24.85 46.31
C LEU A 862 -25.49 26.12 46.31
N GLN A 863 -25.81 27.06 45.43
CA GLN A 863 -25.16 28.36 45.29
C GLN A 863 -26.19 29.44 44.96
N ASN A 864 -25.83 30.70 45.21
CA ASN A 864 -26.62 31.84 44.73
C ASN A 864 -26.40 32.03 43.23
N GLY A 865 -27.42 32.47 42.51
CA GLY A 865 -27.25 32.91 41.12
C GLY A 865 -28.52 32.84 40.30
N MET A 866 -28.37 33.08 39.00
CA MET A 866 -29.42 32.92 38.01
C MET A 866 -29.42 31.46 37.55
N MET A 867 -30.40 30.69 38.00
CA MET A 867 -30.62 29.32 37.56
C MET A 867 -31.42 29.32 36.27
N THR A 868 -31.10 28.41 35.35
CA THR A 868 -31.90 28.13 34.16
C THR A 868 -32.41 26.69 34.19
N LEU A 869 -33.71 26.50 33.99
CA LEU A 869 -34.31 25.22 33.64
C LEU A 869 -34.58 25.20 32.14
N ASP A 870 -34.20 24.13 31.46
CA ASP A 870 -34.27 23.99 30.00
C ASP A 870 -34.97 22.67 29.63
N TRP A 871 -35.92 22.72 28.70
CA TRP A 871 -36.61 21.54 28.09
C TRP A 871 -36.75 21.72 26.57
N LYS A 872 -35.67 22.18 25.94
CA LYS A 872 -35.55 22.54 24.51
C LYS A 872 -36.02 21.46 23.53
N ASN A 873 -36.00 20.20 23.94
CA ASN A 873 -36.34 19.06 23.09
C ASN A 873 -37.75 18.50 23.34
N ILE A 874 -38.60 19.17 24.14
CA ILE A 874 -39.94 18.65 24.47
C ILE A 874 -40.77 18.28 23.23
N LEU A 875 -40.70 19.08 22.16
CA LEU A 875 -41.44 18.85 20.91
C LEU A 875 -40.92 17.67 20.08
N THR A 876 -39.71 17.17 20.34
CA THR A 876 -39.16 15.97 19.69
C THR A 876 -39.20 14.75 20.60
N GLN A 877 -39.28 14.95 21.92
CA GLN A 877 -39.32 13.92 22.95
C GLN A 877 -40.74 13.38 23.20
N ILE A 878 -41.77 14.18 22.96
CA ILE A 878 -43.17 13.74 22.95
C ILE A 878 -43.55 13.40 21.50
N PRO A 879 -44.11 12.21 21.19
CA PRO A 879 -44.63 11.92 19.85
C PRO A 879 -45.71 12.92 19.42
N ALA A 880 -45.72 13.33 18.15
CA ALA A 880 -46.66 14.35 17.66
C ALA A 880 -48.15 13.99 17.89
N GLU A 881 -48.50 12.70 17.83
CA GLU A 881 -49.86 12.22 18.12
C GLU A 881 -50.22 12.27 19.62
N VAL A 882 -49.22 12.25 20.50
CA VAL A 882 -49.39 12.44 21.94
C VAL A 882 -49.42 13.94 22.27
N GLN A 883 -48.63 14.77 21.59
CA GLN A 883 -48.68 16.23 21.74
C GLN A 883 -50.08 16.79 21.47
N LYS A 884 -50.79 16.26 20.46
CA LYS A 884 -52.17 16.66 20.12
C LYS A 884 -53.19 16.35 21.21
N GLN A 885 -52.88 15.43 22.13
CA GLN A 885 -53.80 15.05 23.22
C GLN A 885 -53.75 16.05 24.38
N PHE A 886 -52.63 16.77 24.54
CA PHE A 886 -52.45 17.74 25.61
C PHE A 886 -52.81 19.16 25.14
N ALA A 887 -53.72 19.81 25.88
CA ALA A 887 -54.05 21.22 25.73
C ALA A 887 -52.88 22.12 26.13
N VAL A 888 -52.25 21.76 27.24
CA VAL A 888 -51.14 22.48 27.82
C VAL A 888 -50.32 21.51 28.68
N ILE A 889 -49.01 21.64 28.60
CA ILE A 889 -48.10 21.08 29.61
C ILE A 889 -47.57 22.28 30.37
N SER A 890 -48.08 22.51 31.57
CA SER A 890 -47.75 23.71 32.37
C SER A 890 -46.73 23.38 33.45
N LEU A 891 -45.68 24.20 33.54
CA LEU A 891 -44.75 24.22 34.67
C LEU A 891 -45.18 25.33 35.63
N SER A 892 -45.36 25.00 36.91
CA SER A 892 -45.80 25.93 37.95
C SER A 892 -45.04 25.71 39.26
N THR A 893 -44.95 26.73 40.10
CA THR A 893 -44.43 26.61 41.47
C THR A 893 -45.16 27.60 42.38
N THR A 894 -45.36 27.22 43.63
CA THR A 894 -45.88 28.09 44.69
C THR A 894 -44.77 28.68 45.56
N ASP A 895 -43.54 28.20 45.41
CA ASP A 895 -42.40 28.59 46.25
C ASP A 895 -41.80 29.92 45.82
N ILE A 896 -42.18 30.41 44.64
CA ILE A 896 -41.77 31.69 44.08
C ILE A 896 -43.02 32.59 44.04
N PRO A 897 -43.04 33.71 44.79
CA PRO A 897 -44.15 34.66 44.74
C PRO A 897 -44.42 35.17 43.33
N ASP A 898 -45.71 35.32 43.00
CA ASP A 898 -46.20 35.85 41.71
C ASP A 898 -45.76 35.06 40.45
N PHE A 899 -45.27 33.82 40.62
CA PHE A 899 -44.84 32.97 39.52
C PHE A 899 -45.99 32.68 38.55
N GLN A 900 -45.81 33.06 37.28
CA GLN A 900 -46.77 32.77 36.22
C GLN A 900 -46.50 31.38 35.62
N PRO A 901 -47.50 30.48 35.54
CA PRO A 901 -47.32 29.17 34.93
C PRO A 901 -46.78 29.27 33.50
N VAL A 902 -45.79 28.44 33.18
CA VAL A 902 -45.13 28.41 31.88
C VAL A 902 -45.71 27.28 31.04
N ASP A 903 -46.25 27.60 29.87
CA ASP A 903 -46.61 26.59 28.86
C ASP A 903 -45.34 26.03 28.22
N MET A 904 -44.96 24.82 28.65
CA MET A 904 -43.72 24.16 28.26
C MET A 904 -43.67 23.83 26.77
N LEU A 905 -44.82 23.79 26.07
CA LEU A 905 -44.88 23.55 24.62
C LEU A 905 -44.60 24.82 23.79
N LYS A 906 -44.66 26.01 24.41
CA LYS A 906 -44.43 27.31 23.75
C LYS A 906 -43.16 28.01 24.22
N GLN A 907 -42.78 27.80 25.47
CA GLN A 907 -41.58 28.34 26.08
C GLN A 907 -40.71 27.16 26.53
N PHE A 908 -39.46 27.12 26.09
CA PHE A 908 -38.58 25.96 26.26
C PHE A 908 -37.52 26.10 27.36
N SER A 909 -37.54 27.23 28.06
CA SER A 909 -36.62 27.52 29.15
C SER A 909 -37.21 28.51 30.14
N LEU A 910 -36.68 28.51 31.37
CA LEU A 910 -37.08 29.38 32.45
C LEU A 910 -35.85 29.78 33.26
N ALA A 911 -35.61 31.09 33.41
CA ALA A 911 -34.54 31.61 34.24
C ALA A 911 -35.10 32.22 35.53
N LEU A 912 -34.54 31.85 36.69
CA LEU A 912 -35.02 32.24 38.01
C LEU A 912 -33.87 32.54 38.97
N GLN A 913 -34.00 33.59 39.77
CA GLN A 913 -33.00 33.93 40.76
C GLN A 913 -33.17 32.98 41.94
N VAL A 914 -32.10 32.26 42.27
CA VAL A 914 -32.11 31.28 43.36
C VAL A 914 -31.12 31.66 44.45
N GLU A 915 -31.46 31.26 45.67
CA GLU A 915 -30.61 31.40 46.84
C GLU A 915 -29.99 30.06 47.22
N LYS A 916 -28.75 30.12 47.68
CA LYS A 916 -27.99 28.99 48.18
C LYS A 916 -28.76 28.30 49.31
N ASP A 917 -28.71 26.96 49.29
CA ASP A 917 -29.30 26.03 50.25
C ASP A 917 -30.85 26.06 50.30
N LYS A 918 -31.51 26.75 49.35
CA LYS A 918 -32.96 26.66 49.15
C LYS A 918 -33.32 25.55 48.16
N THR A 919 -34.43 24.88 48.43
CA THR A 919 -35.05 23.92 47.51
C THR A 919 -36.39 24.47 47.04
N TYR A 920 -36.61 24.49 45.73
CA TYR A 920 -37.84 24.95 45.10
C TYR A 920 -38.58 23.76 44.50
N LYS A 921 -39.86 23.63 44.81
CA LYS A 921 -40.73 22.59 44.29
C LYS A 921 -41.49 23.08 43.06
N PHE A 922 -41.37 22.33 41.97
CA PHE A 922 -42.08 22.58 40.72
C PHE A 922 -43.10 21.47 40.46
N ASN A 923 -44.23 21.87 39.87
CA ASN A 923 -45.28 20.97 39.44
C ASN A 923 -45.45 21.08 37.93
N ILE A 924 -45.45 19.94 37.26
CA ILE A 924 -45.79 19.81 35.85
C ILE A 924 -47.19 19.25 35.78
N ASN A 925 -48.11 19.97 35.14
CA ASN A 925 -49.48 19.51 34.89
C ASN A 925 -49.69 19.40 33.39
N ALA A 926 -49.88 18.17 32.90
CA ALA A 926 -50.28 17.90 31.53
C ALA A 926 -51.81 17.73 31.50
N SER A 927 -52.49 18.75 30.97
CA SER A 927 -53.95 18.77 30.85
C SER A 927 -54.37 18.39 29.44
N ILE A 928 -55.38 17.55 29.31
CA ILE A 928 -55.93 17.14 28.01
C ILE A 928 -56.97 18.16 27.48
N THR A 929 -57.08 18.32 26.16
CA THR A 929 -58.18 19.10 25.55
C THR A 929 -59.45 18.25 25.50
N ASP A 930 -60.59 18.82 25.90
CA ASP A 930 -61.87 18.38 25.33
C ASP A 930 -61.89 18.88 23.87
N VAL A 931 -62.26 18.01 22.92
CA VAL A 931 -62.06 18.24 21.48
C VAL A 931 -62.71 19.55 21.04
N ARG A 932 -61.91 20.55 20.68
CA ARG A 932 -62.34 21.74 19.92
C ARG A 932 -61.33 22.02 18.81
N ASP A 933 -61.78 21.82 17.57
CA ASP A 933 -61.13 22.26 16.34
C ASP A 933 -60.96 23.79 16.35
N GLU A 934 -59.73 24.30 16.47
CA GLU A 934 -59.41 25.65 16.02
C GLU A 934 -58.05 25.72 15.30
N GLY A 935 -58.13 26.00 13.99
CA GLY A 935 -57.32 27.05 13.36
C GLY A 935 -55.89 26.71 12.91
N LEU A 936 -55.72 25.78 11.95
CA LEU A 936 -54.47 25.70 11.18
C LEU A 936 -54.28 26.98 10.34
N LEU A 937 -53.16 27.67 10.54
CA LEU A 937 -52.74 28.77 9.65
C LEU A 937 -52.48 28.22 8.24
N PRO A 938 -52.97 28.88 7.18
CA PRO A 938 -52.81 28.40 5.81
C PRO A 938 -51.35 28.47 5.36
N LYS A 939 -50.85 27.40 4.73
CA LYS A 939 -49.47 27.31 4.23
C LYS A 939 -49.27 27.96 2.85
N GLU A 940 -50.35 28.26 2.14
CA GLU A 940 -50.34 28.79 0.77
C GLU A 940 -51.36 29.92 0.58
N PHE A 941 -51.07 30.84 -0.35
CA PHE A 941 -52.03 31.84 -0.78
C PHE A 941 -53.13 31.18 -1.61
N GLY A 942 -54.37 31.62 -1.43
CA GLY A 942 -55.51 31.00 -2.10
C GLY A 942 -56.71 31.93 -2.18
N LEU A 943 -57.45 31.85 -3.27
CA LEU A 943 -58.72 32.55 -3.46
C LEU A 943 -59.85 31.53 -3.70
N ASP A 944 -60.77 31.45 -2.75
CA ASP A 944 -61.91 30.56 -2.80
C ASP A 944 -63.02 31.11 -3.69
N GLN A 945 -63.91 30.22 -4.10
CA GLN A 945 -65.14 30.61 -4.80
C GLN A 945 -66.05 31.38 -3.84
N ASN A 946 -66.59 32.50 -4.30
CA ASN A 946 -67.53 33.30 -3.51
C ASN A 946 -68.79 32.47 -3.22
N TYR A 947 -69.34 32.61 -2.02
CA TYR A 947 -70.57 31.91 -1.64
C TYR A 947 -71.58 32.90 -1.02
N PRO A 948 -72.86 32.84 -1.42
CA PRO A 948 -73.39 32.06 -2.55
C PRO A 948 -72.84 32.53 -3.92
N ASN A 949 -72.91 31.67 -4.95
CA ASN A 949 -72.65 32.05 -6.35
C ASN A 949 -73.45 31.14 -7.31
N PRO A 950 -74.44 31.65 -8.05
CA PRO A 950 -74.83 33.06 -8.17
C PRO A 950 -75.35 33.69 -6.86
N PHE A 951 -75.29 35.02 -6.74
CA PHE A 951 -75.71 35.74 -5.54
C PHE A 951 -76.62 36.95 -5.81
N ASN A 952 -77.45 37.28 -4.83
CA ASN A 952 -78.34 38.44 -4.81
C ASN A 952 -78.66 38.89 -3.36
N PRO A 953 -78.39 40.14 -2.95
CA PRO A 953 -77.37 41.03 -3.48
C PRO A 953 -75.99 40.80 -2.84
N VAL A 954 -75.85 39.93 -1.82
CA VAL A 954 -74.61 39.79 -1.05
C VAL A 954 -73.94 38.41 -1.23
N THR A 955 -72.61 38.40 -1.31
CA THR A 955 -71.78 37.19 -1.27
C THR A 955 -70.57 37.41 -0.36
N SER A 956 -70.05 36.34 0.22
CA SER A 956 -68.76 36.35 0.91
C SER A 956 -67.67 35.74 0.03
N ILE A 957 -66.49 36.37 0.00
CA ILE A 957 -65.30 35.93 -0.71
C ILE A 957 -64.23 35.59 0.33
N LYS A 958 -63.82 34.32 0.37
CA LYS A 958 -62.80 33.82 1.29
C LYS A 958 -61.44 33.70 0.59
N TYR A 959 -60.36 34.06 1.27
CA TYR A 959 -59.00 33.94 0.76
C TYR A 959 -57.99 33.67 1.87
N SER A 960 -56.89 33.00 1.55
CA SER A 960 -55.79 32.70 2.48
C SER A 960 -54.52 33.48 2.13
N VAL A 961 -53.78 33.85 3.17
CA VAL A 961 -52.50 34.55 3.12
C VAL A 961 -51.49 33.68 3.86
N ALA A 962 -50.47 33.18 3.17
CA ALA A 962 -49.50 32.24 3.75
C ALA A 962 -48.47 32.90 4.67
N PHE A 963 -48.12 34.16 4.36
CA PHE A 963 -47.20 34.99 5.14
C PHE A 963 -47.49 36.46 4.90
N THR A 964 -46.98 37.34 5.78
CA THR A 964 -47.30 38.77 5.74
C THR A 964 -46.99 39.37 4.37
N GLN A 965 -48.01 39.88 3.68
CA GLN A 965 -47.88 40.41 2.32
C GLN A 965 -48.92 41.52 2.06
N HIS A 966 -48.61 42.45 1.15
CA HIS A 966 -49.58 43.41 0.64
C HIS A 966 -50.58 42.73 -0.30
N VAL A 967 -51.86 42.75 0.06
CA VAL A 967 -52.94 42.04 -0.62
C VAL A 967 -53.91 43.01 -1.27
N GLN A 968 -54.20 42.78 -2.56
CA GLN A 968 -55.21 43.51 -3.32
C GLN A 968 -56.28 42.54 -3.83
N LEU A 969 -57.54 42.78 -3.47
CA LEU A 969 -58.70 42.04 -3.98
C LEU A 969 -59.64 43.01 -4.69
N LYS A 970 -59.83 42.82 -5.99
CA LYS A 970 -60.58 43.74 -6.86
C LYS A 970 -61.64 43.02 -7.70
N ILE A 971 -62.71 43.72 -8.04
CA ILE A 971 -63.82 43.27 -8.89
C ILE A 971 -63.70 43.91 -10.27
N TYR A 972 -63.96 43.14 -11.33
CA TYR A 972 -63.92 43.56 -12.73
C TYR A 972 -65.19 43.14 -13.49
N ASP A 973 -65.57 43.91 -14.50
CA ASP A 973 -66.59 43.52 -15.48
C ASP A 973 -66.04 42.58 -16.56
N LEU A 974 -66.89 42.18 -17.52
CA LEU A 974 -66.51 41.30 -18.64
C LEU A 974 -65.47 41.92 -19.59
N LEU A 975 -65.34 43.25 -19.62
CA LEU A 975 -64.37 43.97 -20.43
C LEU A 975 -63.04 44.20 -19.68
N GLY A 976 -62.97 43.80 -18.41
CA GLY A 976 -61.80 43.98 -17.55
C GLY A 976 -61.71 45.36 -16.90
N ASN A 977 -62.77 46.17 -16.94
CA ASN A 977 -62.80 47.44 -16.21
C ASN A 977 -62.94 47.17 -14.71
N GLU A 978 -62.19 47.89 -13.90
CA GLU A 978 -62.27 47.80 -12.44
C GLU A 978 -63.60 48.41 -11.94
N ILE A 979 -64.36 47.61 -11.21
CA ILE A 979 -65.68 47.97 -10.67
C ILE A 979 -65.59 48.33 -9.19
N ALA A 980 -64.75 47.64 -8.43
CA ALA A 980 -64.55 47.91 -7.01
C ALA A 980 -63.21 47.34 -6.51
N VAL A 981 -62.65 47.96 -5.47
CA VAL A 981 -61.54 47.42 -4.68
C VAL A 981 -62.10 46.99 -3.32
N LEU A 982 -61.98 45.72 -2.97
CA LEU A 982 -62.49 45.16 -1.71
C LEU A 982 -61.42 45.12 -0.62
N VAL A 983 -60.16 44.89 -1.00
CA VAL A 983 -59.02 44.85 -0.09
C VAL A 983 -57.83 45.50 -0.80
N HIS A 984 -57.08 46.36 -0.09
CA HIS A 984 -55.83 46.97 -0.55
C HIS A 984 -54.97 47.34 0.65
N GLU A 985 -54.43 46.34 1.34
CA GLU A 985 -53.66 46.54 2.57
C GLU A 985 -52.73 45.35 2.86
N THR A 986 -51.79 45.54 3.79
CA THR A 986 -50.90 44.46 4.24
C THR A 986 -51.61 43.56 5.23
N LYS A 987 -51.63 42.25 4.97
CA LYS A 987 -52.26 41.22 5.82
C LYS A 987 -51.22 40.25 6.37
N SER A 988 -51.38 39.84 7.62
CA SER A 988 -50.61 38.76 8.28
C SER A 988 -51.03 37.37 7.79
N PRO A 989 -50.30 36.28 8.12
CA PRO A 989 -50.74 34.94 7.77
C PRO A 989 -52.09 34.60 8.38
N GLY A 990 -53.01 34.05 7.58
CA GLY A 990 -54.36 33.74 8.04
C GLY A 990 -55.36 33.54 6.91
N THR A 991 -56.58 33.15 7.28
CA THR A 991 -57.71 33.04 6.36
C THR A 991 -58.69 34.17 6.62
N TYR A 992 -59.03 34.91 5.57
CA TYR A 992 -59.85 36.11 5.62
C TYR A 992 -61.12 35.93 4.78
N THR A 993 -62.19 36.61 5.17
CA THR A 993 -63.44 36.66 4.41
C THR A 993 -63.87 38.11 4.26
N VAL A 994 -64.21 38.53 3.05
CA VAL A 994 -64.76 39.86 2.76
C VAL A 994 -66.13 39.72 2.10
N GLU A 995 -67.08 40.58 2.48
CA GLU A 995 -68.41 40.60 1.86
C GLU A 995 -68.45 41.59 0.69
N PHE A 996 -69.19 41.23 -0.36
CA PHE A 996 -69.42 42.06 -1.54
C PHE A 996 -70.90 42.15 -1.86
N SER A 997 -71.38 43.37 -2.16
CA SER A 997 -72.77 43.65 -2.53
C SER A 997 -72.91 44.10 -3.97
N SER A 998 -73.78 43.43 -4.72
CA SER A 998 -74.11 43.71 -6.11
C SER A 998 -75.31 44.66 -6.28
N ALA A 999 -75.77 45.33 -5.22
CA ALA A 999 -76.97 46.19 -5.26
C ALA A 999 -76.94 47.23 -6.42
N LYS A 1000 -75.76 47.78 -6.70
CA LYS A 1000 -75.51 48.79 -7.77
C LYS A 1000 -75.07 48.18 -9.11
N LEU A 1001 -75.03 46.86 -9.24
CA LEU A 1001 -74.62 46.14 -10.45
C LEU A 1001 -75.83 45.59 -11.20
N ALA A 1002 -75.68 45.33 -12.50
CA ALA A 1002 -76.68 44.63 -13.30
C ALA A 1002 -76.52 43.11 -13.14
N SER A 1003 -77.57 42.33 -13.46
CA SER A 1003 -77.42 40.87 -13.59
C SER A 1003 -76.38 40.56 -14.65
N GLY A 1004 -75.44 39.67 -14.34
CA GLY A 1004 -74.33 39.40 -15.25
C GLY A 1004 -73.18 38.65 -14.60
N THR A 1005 -72.16 38.37 -15.41
CA THR A 1005 -70.92 37.74 -14.95
C THR A 1005 -69.89 38.82 -14.64
N TYR A 1006 -69.25 38.68 -13.49
CA TYR A 1006 -68.15 39.53 -13.03
C TYR A 1006 -66.96 38.66 -12.62
N TYR A 1007 -65.77 39.25 -12.57
CA TYR A 1007 -64.57 38.56 -12.10
C TYR A 1007 -64.01 39.25 -10.87
N TYR A 1008 -63.41 38.48 -9.97
CA TYR A 1008 -62.67 39.02 -8.84
C TYR A 1008 -61.27 38.42 -8.79
N ARG A 1009 -60.28 39.26 -8.53
CA ARG A 1009 -58.86 38.90 -8.58
C ARG A 1009 -58.18 39.27 -7.28
N LEU A 1010 -57.49 38.29 -6.69
CA LEU A 1010 -56.57 38.46 -5.59
C LEU A 1010 -55.15 38.57 -6.14
N GLN A 1011 -54.41 39.59 -5.70
CA GLN A 1011 -52.99 39.75 -5.93
C GLN A 1011 -52.27 39.91 -4.60
N ALA A 1012 -51.28 39.05 -4.34
CA ALA A 1012 -50.43 39.10 -3.14
C ALA A 1012 -48.97 38.84 -3.56
N GLY A 1013 -48.20 39.91 -3.76
CA GLY A 1013 -46.88 39.81 -4.39
C GLY A 1013 -46.98 39.28 -5.83
N GLU A 1014 -46.29 38.18 -6.12
CA GLU A 1014 -46.35 37.48 -7.42
C GLU A 1014 -47.57 36.56 -7.57
N PHE A 1015 -48.25 36.21 -6.47
CA PHE A 1015 -49.44 35.36 -6.53
C PHE A 1015 -50.62 36.16 -7.08
N ILE A 1016 -51.16 35.71 -8.22
CA ILE A 1016 -52.37 36.28 -8.84
C ILE A 1016 -53.37 35.16 -9.13
N GLN A 1017 -54.56 35.24 -8.53
CA GLN A 1017 -55.65 34.30 -8.81
C GLN A 1017 -56.93 35.06 -9.11
N THR A 1018 -57.62 34.68 -10.19
CA THR A 1018 -58.90 35.28 -10.60
C THR A 1018 -60.00 34.23 -10.58
N ARG A 1019 -61.18 34.59 -10.07
CA ARG A 1019 -62.38 33.76 -9.99
C ARG A 1019 -63.58 34.49 -10.58
N LYS A 1020 -64.59 33.74 -10.99
CA LYS A 1020 -65.81 34.23 -11.64
C LYS A 1020 -66.97 34.24 -10.66
N MET A 1021 -67.71 35.33 -10.59
CA MET A 1021 -68.97 35.44 -9.85
C MET A 1021 -70.12 35.82 -10.78
N ILE A 1022 -71.32 35.36 -10.46
CA ILE A 1022 -72.55 35.60 -11.22
C ILE A 1022 -73.52 36.36 -10.33
N VAL A 1023 -73.93 37.54 -10.77
CA VAL A 1023 -74.99 38.33 -10.13
C VAL A 1023 -76.31 38.00 -10.81
N LEU A 1024 -77.32 37.61 -10.02
CA LEU A 1024 -78.70 37.44 -10.47
C LEU A 1024 -79.56 38.49 -9.75
N LYS A 1025 -80.20 39.42 -10.46
CA LYS A 1025 -81.29 40.23 -9.90
C LYS A 1025 -82.63 39.56 -10.05
#